data_AF-A0A0S7EQP6-F1
#
_entry.id   AF-A0A0S7EQP6-F1
#
_cell.length_a   1.000
_cell.length_b   1.000
_cell.length_c   1.000
_cell.angle_alpha   90.00
_cell.angle_beta   90.00
_cell.angle_gamma   90.00
#
_symmetry.space_group_name_H-M   'P 1'
#
loop_
_entity.id
_entity.type
_entity.pdbx_description
1 polymer ?
#
loop_
_entity_poly.entity_id
_entity_poly.type
_entity_poly.pdbx_seq_one_letter_code
_entity_poly.pdbx_strand_id
1 'polypeptide(L)'
;MKEQPWVSVQPRKLRQSLDALLNQLKNFQARLRQYASYEFVQRLLKGYLKVNMLVIELKSEALKDRHWKQLMKRLHVNWVLSELTLGQIWDVDLQKNEMVVKDVLLVAQGEMALEEFLKQIREVWNSYELDLVNYQNKCRLIRGWDDLFNKVKEHINSVSAMKLSPYYKVFEEDALSWEDKLNRIMALFDVWIDVQRRWVYLEGIFTGSADIKHLLPVETQRFQSISTEFLALMKKVTKSPLVMDVLNIQGVQRSLERLADLLGKIQKALGEYLERERSSFPRFYFVGDEDLLEIIGNSKNVAKLQKHFKKMFAGVSSILLNEDNTEVLGISSREGEEVLYKMPVSITDHPKINEWLTLVEKEMRVTLAKLLAESVTEVTAFNTGTAIDLTQYISWIDRYQAQLVVLSAQIAWSENIELALTSISGGGDMSPMQGVLSNVEATLNVLADTVLMEQPPLRRRKLEHLITELVHQRDVTRTLIKNKIDNPKSFEWLCQMRFYFDPKQTDVLQQLSIQMANAKFNYGFEYLGVQDKLVQTPLTDRCYLTMTQALEARLGGSPFGPAGTGKTESVKALGHQLGRFVLVFNCDETFDFQAMGRIFVGLCQVGAWGCFDEFNRLEERMLSAVSQQVQYIQVALREHSNPNRDRSVPITTELLNKQVKVSPDMAIFITMNPGYAGRSNLPDNLKKLFRSLAMTKPDRQLIAQVMLYSQGFRTAEILAKKIVPFFKLCDEQLSSQSHYDFGLRALKSVLISAGNVKRERIQKIKREKLERGEDVDENDIAENLPEQEILIQSVCETMVPKLVAEDIPLLFSLLSDVFPGVQYQRGEMTALREELKKVCSEMYLTYGDGDDVGSMWVEKVLQLYQITQINHGLMMVGPSGSGKTMAWRVLLKALERLEGVEGVAHIIDPKAISKDHLYGTLDPNTREWTDGLFTHVLRKIIDNVRGELQKRQWIIFDGDVDPEWVENLNSVLDDNKLLTLPNGERLSLPPNVRWLPAPPKHIIYKTKDRSVERHANLCLVQMATL
;
A
#
# COMPACT_ATOMS: atom_id res chain seq x y z
N MET A 1 29.11 -61.19 -52.28
CA MET A 1 28.60 -60.82 -50.93
C MET A 1 29.74 -60.67 -49.93
N LYS A 2 30.49 -61.74 -49.58
CA LYS A 2 31.61 -61.63 -48.63
C LYS A 2 32.64 -60.54 -48.98
N GLU A 3 33.02 -60.45 -50.25
CA GLU A 3 34.00 -59.46 -50.76
C GLU A 3 33.50 -58.00 -50.74
N GLN A 4 32.26 -57.74 -50.32
CA GLN A 4 31.71 -56.38 -50.30
C GLN A 4 32.44 -55.53 -49.25
N PRO A 5 33.05 -54.38 -49.63
CA PRO A 5 33.70 -53.48 -48.68
C PRO A 5 32.72 -52.95 -47.64
N TRP A 6 33.10 -52.97 -46.37
CA TRP A 6 32.26 -52.68 -45.22
C TRP A 6 31.57 -51.32 -45.33
N VAL A 7 32.28 -50.29 -45.82
CA VAL A 7 31.74 -48.95 -46.08
C VAL A 7 30.47 -49.00 -46.95
N SER A 8 30.42 -49.87 -47.96
CA SER A 8 29.29 -50.03 -48.88
C SER A 8 28.15 -50.93 -48.37
N VAL A 9 28.35 -51.66 -47.25
CA VAL A 9 27.36 -52.61 -46.74
C VAL A 9 26.14 -51.87 -46.20
N GLN A 10 24.97 -52.16 -46.76
CA GLN A 10 23.67 -51.65 -46.30
C GLN A 10 22.88 -52.80 -45.64
N PRO A 11 22.86 -52.91 -44.29
CA PRO A 11 22.36 -54.11 -43.60
C PRO A 11 20.89 -54.49 -43.87
N ARG A 12 20.04 -53.52 -44.27
CA ARG A 12 18.65 -53.78 -44.71
C ARG A 12 18.60 -54.54 -46.05
N LYS A 13 19.40 -54.13 -47.04
CA LYS A 13 19.52 -54.81 -48.35
C LYS A 13 20.26 -56.14 -48.24
N LEU A 14 21.21 -56.24 -47.31
CA LEU A 14 21.90 -57.49 -46.99
C LEU A 14 20.90 -58.55 -46.52
N ARG A 15 20.05 -58.22 -45.53
CA ARG A 15 18.98 -59.11 -45.07
C ARG A 15 18.05 -59.53 -46.20
N GLN A 16 17.53 -58.60 -46.99
CA GLN A 16 16.66 -58.90 -48.15
C GLN A 16 17.33 -59.87 -49.12
N SER A 17 18.63 -59.70 -49.40
CA SER A 17 19.40 -60.59 -50.27
C SER A 17 19.62 -61.99 -49.67
N LEU A 18 19.83 -62.09 -48.36
CA LEU A 18 19.96 -63.36 -47.64
C LEU A 18 18.63 -64.12 -47.57
N ASP A 19 17.52 -63.41 -47.30
CA ASP A 19 16.16 -63.99 -47.32
C ASP A 19 15.77 -64.45 -48.74
N ALA A 20 16.18 -63.71 -49.78
CA ALA A 20 16.00 -64.11 -51.18
C ALA A 20 16.79 -65.40 -51.52
N LEU A 21 18.08 -65.48 -51.14
CA LEU A 21 18.90 -66.69 -51.31
C LEU A 21 18.31 -67.89 -50.55
N LEU A 22 17.82 -67.69 -49.32
CA LEU A 22 17.19 -68.75 -48.53
C LEU A 22 15.88 -69.23 -49.17
N ASN A 23 15.11 -68.34 -49.79
CA ASN A 23 13.91 -68.71 -50.55
C ASN A 23 14.23 -69.40 -51.89
N GLN A 24 15.30 -69.00 -52.59
CA GLN A 24 15.81 -69.76 -53.74
C GLN A 24 16.25 -71.17 -53.31
N LEU A 25 16.90 -71.32 -52.15
CA LEU A 25 17.27 -72.61 -51.58
C LEU A 25 16.04 -73.51 -51.33
N LYS A 26 14.93 -72.95 -50.82
CA LYS A 26 13.65 -73.68 -50.65
C LYS A 26 13.03 -74.20 -51.95
N ASN A 27 13.46 -73.73 -53.12
CA ASN A 27 12.88 -74.12 -54.42
C ASN A 27 13.60 -75.30 -55.10
N PHE A 28 14.74 -75.78 -54.56
CA PHE A 28 15.44 -76.95 -55.11
C PHE A 28 14.61 -78.25 -54.98
N GLN A 29 14.80 -79.19 -55.89
CA GLN A 29 14.10 -80.49 -55.90
C GLN A 29 14.34 -81.30 -54.61
N ALA A 30 13.35 -82.07 -54.18
CA ALA A 30 13.35 -82.75 -52.86
C ALA A 30 14.58 -83.64 -52.61
N ARG A 31 15.06 -84.39 -53.61
CA ARG A 31 16.29 -85.22 -53.51
C ARG A 31 17.53 -84.40 -53.13
N LEU A 32 17.67 -83.18 -53.67
CA LEU A 32 18.84 -82.32 -53.39
C LEU A 32 18.82 -81.77 -51.95
N ARG A 33 17.65 -81.73 -51.30
CA ARG A 33 17.51 -81.25 -49.91
C ARG A 33 18.03 -82.22 -48.86
N GLN A 34 18.31 -83.47 -49.25
CA GLN A 34 18.81 -84.53 -48.36
C GLN A 34 20.35 -84.58 -48.29
N TYR A 35 21.05 -83.79 -49.10
CA TYR A 35 22.52 -83.74 -49.08
C TYR A 35 23.04 -82.83 -47.97
N ALA A 36 24.11 -83.26 -47.28
CA ALA A 36 24.76 -82.48 -46.23
C ALA A 36 25.24 -81.09 -46.70
N SER A 37 25.57 -80.93 -47.99
CA SER A 37 25.92 -79.63 -48.59
C SER A 37 24.74 -78.64 -48.62
N TYR A 38 23.53 -79.11 -48.93
CA TYR A 38 22.31 -78.30 -48.85
C TYR A 38 22.02 -77.88 -47.41
N GLU A 39 22.14 -78.81 -46.46
CA GLU A 39 21.90 -78.52 -45.05
C GLU A 39 22.93 -77.53 -44.49
N PHE A 40 24.21 -77.70 -44.85
CA PHE A 40 25.30 -76.77 -44.50
C PHE A 40 25.03 -75.35 -45.00
N VAL A 41 24.68 -75.18 -46.28
CA VAL A 41 24.36 -73.85 -46.84
C VAL A 41 23.09 -73.27 -46.20
N GLN A 42 22.07 -74.08 -45.93
CA GLN A 42 20.87 -73.60 -45.23
C GLN A 42 21.19 -73.14 -43.80
N ARG A 43 22.03 -73.88 -43.08
CA ARG A 43 22.47 -73.57 -41.71
C ARG A 43 23.31 -72.30 -41.68
N LEU A 44 24.19 -72.11 -42.65
CA LEU A 44 25.05 -70.94 -42.83
C LEU A 44 24.23 -69.67 -43.18
N LEU A 45 23.29 -69.74 -44.13
CA LEU A 45 22.40 -68.62 -44.45
C LEU A 45 21.50 -68.23 -43.26
N LYS A 46 20.97 -69.21 -42.52
CA LYS A 46 20.21 -68.95 -41.27
C LYS A 46 21.09 -68.29 -40.19
N GLY A 47 22.35 -68.69 -40.09
CA GLY A 47 23.33 -68.06 -39.19
C GLY A 47 23.57 -66.59 -39.52
N TYR A 48 23.86 -66.27 -40.78
CA TYR A 48 24.06 -64.88 -41.22
C TYR A 48 22.80 -64.02 -41.07
N LEU A 49 21.60 -64.57 -41.29
CA LEU A 49 20.33 -63.88 -41.02
C LEU A 49 20.14 -63.57 -39.53
N LYS A 50 20.45 -64.51 -38.62
CA LYS A 50 20.39 -64.28 -37.17
C LYS A 50 21.40 -63.20 -36.73
N VAL A 51 22.61 -63.24 -37.27
CA VAL A 51 23.70 -62.29 -37.00
C VAL A 51 23.45 -60.90 -37.62
N ASN A 52 22.53 -60.76 -38.59
CA ASN A 52 22.28 -59.48 -39.29
C ASN A 52 21.83 -58.35 -38.35
N MET A 53 21.32 -58.63 -37.15
CA MET A 53 21.05 -57.58 -36.14
C MET A 53 22.34 -56.96 -35.60
N LEU A 54 23.34 -57.77 -35.25
CA LEU A 54 24.67 -57.28 -34.84
C LEU A 54 25.36 -56.51 -35.99
N VAL A 55 25.08 -56.88 -37.25
CA VAL A 55 25.56 -56.15 -38.45
C VAL A 55 24.84 -54.80 -38.66
N ILE A 56 23.61 -54.63 -38.14
CA ILE A 56 22.94 -53.31 -38.06
C ILE A 56 23.56 -52.48 -36.94
N GLU A 57 23.74 -53.07 -35.75
CA GLU A 57 24.30 -52.39 -34.57
C GLU A 57 25.76 -51.95 -34.82
N LEU A 58 26.58 -52.80 -35.43
CA LEU A 58 27.95 -52.48 -35.88
C LEU A 58 28.01 -51.41 -36.99
N LYS A 59 26.86 -50.97 -37.52
CA LYS A 59 26.75 -49.83 -38.44
C LYS A 59 26.20 -48.55 -37.80
N SER A 60 26.05 -48.51 -36.47
CA SER A 60 25.70 -47.30 -35.73
C SER A 60 26.80 -46.23 -35.81
N GLU A 61 26.39 -44.96 -35.92
CA GLU A 61 27.29 -43.78 -35.94
C GLU A 61 27.99 -43.54 -34.59
N ALA A 62 27.54 -44.23 -33.53
CA ALA A 62 28.23 -44.34 -32.26
C ALA A 62 29.65 -44.94 -32.39
N LEU A 63 29.88 -45.85 -33.34
CA LEU A 63 31.14 -46.60 -33.46
C LEU A 63 32.26 -45.81 -34.16
N LYS A 64 32.85 -44.89 -33.41
CA LYS A 64 34.13 -44.23 -33.74
C LYS A 64 35.31 -45.23 -33.78
N ASP A 65 36.42 -44.82 -34.41
CA ASP A 65 37.67 -45.61 -34.55
C ASP A 65 38.20 -46.20 -33.23
N ARG A 66 38.09 -45.47 -32.10
CA ARG A 66 38.48 -45.95 -30.77
C ARG A 66 37.75 -47.25 -30.36
N HIS A 67 36.47 -47.38 -30.70
CA HIS A 67 35.68 -48.58 -30.43
C HIS A 67 36.03 -49.73 -31.37
N TRP A 68 36.32 -49.44 -32.64
CA TRP A 68 36.82 -50.45 -33.57
C TRP A 68 38.18 -51.02 -33.13
N LYS A 69 39.09 -50.18 -32.62
CA LYS A 69 40.36 -50.63 -32.03
C LYS A 69 40.17 -51.47 -30.76
N GLN A 70 39.22 -51.10 -29.90
CA GLN A 70 38.82 -51.90 -28.74
C GLN A 70 38.23 -53.26 -29.14
N LEU A 71 37.39 -53.29 -30.18
CA LEU A 71 36.77 -54.49 -30.73
C LEU A 71 37.83 -55.43 -31.33
N MET A 72 38.71 -54.92 -32.20
CA MET A 72 39.87 -55.65 -32.74
C MET A 72 40.72 -56.30 -31.64
N LYS A 73 41.05 -55.54 -30.59
CA LYS A 73 41.84 -56.03 -29.45
C LYS A 73 41.14 -57.13 -28.65
N ARG A 74 39.82 -57.03 -28.43
CA ARG A 74 39.03 -58.06 -27.71
C ARG A 74 38.71 -59.29 -28.55
N LEU A 75 38.61 -59.15 -29.88
CA LEU A 75 38.36 -60.24 -30.82
C LEU A 75 39.65 -60.90 -31.35
N HIS A 76 40.82 -60.38 -30.98
CA HIS A 76 42.14 -60.82 -31.44
C HIS A 76 42.32 -60.79 -32.97
N VAL A 77 41.80 -59.75 -33.63
CA VAL A 77 41.88 -59.57 -35.09
C VAL A 77 42.48 -58.23 -35.50
N ASN A 78 43.34 -58.26 -36.51
CA ASN A 78 43.93 -57.06 -37.11
C ASN A 78 43.12 -56.67 -38.35
N TRP A 79 42.20 -55.71 -38.20
CA TRP A 79 41.37 -55.19 -39.31
C TRP A 79 41.83 -53.80 -39.74
N VAL A 80 42.05 -53.60 -41.04
CA VAL A 80 42.27 -52.27 -41.63
C VAL A 80 40.90 -51.73 -42.08
N LEU A 81 40.38 -50.69 -41.43
CA LEU A 81 38.99 -50.24 -41.60
C LEU A 81 38.64 -49.79 -43.04
N SER A 82 39.62 -49.35 -43.82
CA SER A 82 39.45 -48.99 -45.25
C SER A 82 39.33 -50.20 -46.18
N GLU A 83 39.87 -51.35 -45.78
CA GLU A 83 39.90 -52.60 -46.56
C GLU A 83 38.94 -53.67 -46.01
N LEU A 84 38.36 -53.42 -44.83
CA LEU A 84 37.48 -54.34 -44.13
C LEU A 84 36.29 -54.74 -45.02
N THR A 85 36.06 -56.04 -45.17
CA THR A 85 34.97 -56.62 -45.96
C THR A 85 33.95 -57.34 -45.07
N LEU A 86 32.73 -57.52 -45.60
CA LEU A 86 31.67 -58.25 -44.91
C LEU A 86 32.06 -59.69 -44.55
N GLY A 87 32.89 -60.33 -45.38
CA GLY A 87 33.43 -61.67 -45.14
C GLY A 87 34.28 -61.72 -43.88
N GLN A 88 35.28 -60.85 -43.76
CA GLN A 88 36.17 -60.77 -42.60
C GLN A 88 35.41 -60.51 -41.29
N ILE A 89 34.26 -59.82 -41.34
CA ILE A 89 33.38 -59.60 -40.18
C ILE A 89 32.58 -60.85 -39.81
N TRP A 90 32.05 -61.58 -40.80
CA TRP A 90 31.34 -62.85 -40.57
C TRP A 90 32.28 -63.99 -40.12
N ASP A 91 33.53 -63.98 -40.56
CA ASP A 91 34.50 -65.05 -40.29
C ASP A 91 35.04 -65.06 -38.85
N VAL A 92 34.73 -64.03 -38.05
CA VAL A 92 35.04 -63.93 -36.60
C VAL A 92 33.91 -64.51 -35.72
N ASP A 93 32.89 -65.13 -36.32
CA ASP A 93 31.75 -65.74 -35.62
C ASP A 93 31.12 -64.81 -34.57
N LEU A 94 30.47 -63.76 -35.07
CA LEU A 94 29.75 -62.77 -34.27
C LEU A 94 28.68 -63.38 -33.34
N GLN A 95 28.24 -64.63 -33.56
CA GLN A 95 27.29 -65.28 -32.65
C GLN A 95 27.97 -65.87 -31.41
N LYS A 96 29.22 -66.34 -31.50
CA LYS A 96 30.02 -66.67 -30.30
C LYS A 96 30.48 -65.41 -29.57
N ASN A 97 30.84 -64.38 -30.33
CA ASN A 97 31.40 -63.13 -29.82
C ASN A 97 30.35 -62.03 -29.52
N GLU A 98 29.06 -62.39 -29.48
CA GLU A 98 27.92 -61.46 -29.34
C GLU A 98 28.04 -60.55 -28.12
N MET A 99 28.46 -61.09 -26.97
CA MET A 99 28.65 -60.31 -25.73
C MET A 99 29.78 -59.28 -25.86
N VAL A 100 30.90 -59.65 -26.48
CA VAL A 100 32.04 -58.74 -26.71
C VAL A 100 31.66 -57.58 -27.63
N VAL A 101 30.84 -57.86 -28.64
CA VAL A 101 30.28 -56.84 -29.55
C VAL A 101 29.33 -55.92 -28.80
N LYS A 102 28.41 -56.46 -27.99
CA LYS A 102 27.43 -55.69 -27.21
C LYS A 102 28.04 -54.82 -26.12
N ASP A 103 29.08 -55.29 -25.41
CA ASP A 103 29.84 -54.48 -24.46
C ASP A 103 30.40 -53.20 -25.12
N VAL A 104 31.03 -53.35 -26.29
CA VAL A 104 31.67 -52.23 -27.01
C VAL A 104 30.62 -51.30 -27.61
N LEU A 105 29.48 -51.82 -28.08
CA LEU A 105 28.33 -51.04 -28.52
C LEU A 105 27.71 -50.22 -27.39
N LEU A 106 27.57 -50.80 -26.19
CA LEU A 106 27.00 -50.13 -25.02
C LEU A 106 27.89 -48.99 -24.54
N VAL A 107 29.21 -49.17 -24.54
CA VAL A 107 30.18 -48.07 -24.32
C VAL A 107 30.05 -47.00 -25.40
N ALA A 108 30.01 -47.39 -26.68
CA ALA A 108 29.91 -46.43 -27.79
C ALA A 108 28.61 -45.61 -27.76
N GLN A 109 27.47 -46.23 -27.43
CA GLN A 109 26.18 -45.54 -27.25
C GLN A 109 26.21 -44.59 -26.05
N GLY A 110 26.80 -45.02 -24.93
CA GLY A 110 26.98 -44.19 -23.74
C GLY A 110 27.88 -42.98 -23.99
N GLU A 111 28.95 -43.14 -24.77
CA GLU A 111 29.82 -42.03 -25.20
C GLU A 111 29.13 -41.10 -26.21
N MET A 112 28.35 -41.64 -27.16
CA MET A 112 27.63 -40.84 -28.15
C MET A 112 26.66 -39.85 -27.51
N ALA A 113 25.94 -40.27 -26.45
CA ALA A 113 25.05 -39.39 -25.70
C ALA A 113 25.78 -38.22 -25.02
N LEU A 114 27.02 -38.43 -24.55
CA LEU A 114 27.86 -37.36 -23.98
C LEU A 114 28.44 -36.45 -25.07
N GLU A 115 28.79 -37.01 -26.23
CA GLU A 115 29.27 -36.28 -27.40
C GLU A 115 28.19 -35.33 -27.97
N GLU A 116 26.94 -35.82 -28.07
CA GLU A 116 25.77 -35.01 -28.46
C GLU A 116 25.43 -33.94 -27.42
N PHE A 117 25.49 -34.25 -26.13
CA PHE A 117 25.22 -33.29 -25.06
C PHE A 117 26.26 -32.15 -25.01
N LEU A 118 27.56 -32.46 -25.10
CA LEU A 118 28.61 -31.42 -25.20
C LEU A 118 28.52 -30.62 -26.50
N LYS A 119 28.00 -31.21 -27.58
CA LYS A 119 27.69 -30.48 -28.81
C LYS A 119 26.54 -29.50 -28.61
N GLN A 120 25.46 -29.87 -27.93
CA GLN A 120 24.34 -28.97 -27.61
C GLN A 120 24.81 -27.78 -26.74
N ILE A 121 25.63 -28.02 -25.70
CA ILE A 121 26.25 -26.94 -24.90
C ILE A 121 27.05 -25.98 -25.79
N ARG A 122 27.88 -26.53 -26.68
CA ARG A 122 28.74 -25.77 -27.60
C ARG A 122 27.93 -24.94 -28.59
N GLU A 123 26.86 -25.50 -29.14
CA GLU A 123 25.97 -24.81 -30.08
C GLU A 123 25.23 -23.67 -29.38
N VAL A 124 24.64 -23.90 -28.20
CA VAL A 124 23.96 -22.85 -27.41
C VAL A 124 24.91 -21.70 -27.06
N TRP A 125 26.05 -21.96 -26.43
CA TRP A 125 26.92 -20.88 -25.93
C TRP A 125 27.67 -20.13 -27.02
N ASN A 126 27.90 -20.74 -28.19
CA ASN A 126 28.47 -20.05 -29.34
C ASN A 126 27.44 -19.17 -30.08
N SER A 127 26.13 -19.35 -29.84
CA SER A 127 25.06 -18.53 -30.44
C SER A 127 24.28 -17.67 -29.43
N TYR A 128 24.64 -17.70 -28.14
CA TYR A 128 23.93 -16.94 -27.10
C TYR A 128 24.32 -15.46 -27.17
N GLU A 129 23.44 -14.64 -27.76
CA GLU A 129 23.50 -13.18 -27.72
C GLU A 129 22.83 -12.64 -26.44
N LEU A 130 23.41 -11.58 -25.86
CA LEU A 130 22.83 -10.85 -24.74
C LEU A 130 21.68 -9.95 -25.22
N ASP A 131 20.55 -9.94 -24.50
CA ASP A 131 19.50 -8.95 -24.71
C ASP A 131 19.98 -7.55 -24.27
N LEU A 132 19.73 -6.54 -25.09
CA LEU A 132 20.34 -5.20 -25.00
C LEU A 132 19.30 -4.08 -25.19
N VAL A 133 18.80 -3.55 -24.08
CA VAL A 133 17.81 -2.46 -24.04
C VAL A 133 18.49 -1.09 -24.05
N ASN A 134 17.94 -0.15 -24.82
CA ASN A 134 18.46 1.22 -24.96
C ASN A 134 18.12 2.09 -23.75
N TYR A 135 19.13 2.51 -22.98
CA TYR A 135 18.97 3.37 -21.82
C TYR A 135 19.20 4.84 -22.19
N GLN A 136 18.12 5.62 -22.22
CA GLN A 136 18.12 7.08 -22.42
C GLN A 136 18.94 7.59 -23.63
N ASN A 137 19.12 6.76 -24.68
CA ASN A 137 20.04 7.00 -25.81
C ASN A 137 21.53 7.18 -25.43
N LYS A 138 21.93 6.90 -24.18
CA LYS A 138 23.31 6.99 -23.69
C LYS A 138 24.11 5.73 -24.03
N CYS A 139 23.49 4.55 -23.84
CA CYS A 139 24.06 3.23 -24.10
C CYS A 139 22.96 2.18 -24.26
N ARG A 140 23.37 0.93 -24.55
CA ARG A 140 22.50 -0.24 -24.31
C ARG A 140 22.98 -0.99 -23.07
N LEU A 141 22.02 -1.42 -22.25
CA LEU A 141 22.21 -2.16 -21.01
C LEU A 141 21.74 -3.61 -21.17
N ILE A 142 22.33 -4.54 -20.42
CA ILE A 142 21.97 -5.96 -20.49
C ILE A 142 20.67 -6.22 -19.73
N ARG A 143 19.82 -7.07 -20.33
CA ARG A 143 18.57 -7.60 -19.75
C ARG A 143 18.56 -9.13 -19.91
N GLY A 144 17.49 -9.80 -19.48
CA GLY A 144 17.40 -11.28 -19.53
C GLY A 144 18.31 -12.01 -18.53
N TRP A 145 18.70 -11.34 -17.44
CA TRP A 145 19.64 -11.87 -16.44
C TRP A 145 19.19 -13.21 -15.85
N ASP A 146 17.91 -13.36 -15.52
CA ASP A 146 17.39 -14.60 -14.94
C ASP A 146 17.43 -15.77 -15.93
N ASP A 147 17.10 -15.54 -17.20
CA ASP A 147 17.22 -16.55 -18.26
C ASP A 147 18.69 -16.97 -18.48
N LEU A 148 19.62 -16.00 -18.49
CA LEU A 148 21.05 -16.26 -18.57
C LEU A 148 21.52 -17.11 -17.37
N PHE A 149 21.22 -16.68 -16.13
CA PHE A 149 21.64 -17.41 -14.94
C PHE A 149 20.98 -18.79 -14.82
N ASN A 150 19.72 -18.94 -15.21
CA ASN A 150 19.04 -20.24 -15.24
C ASN A 150 19.69 -21.17 -16.25
N LYS A 151 19.98 -20.70 -17.47
CA LYS A 151 20.64 -21.50 -18.52
C LYS A 151 22.08 -21.88 -18.16
N VAL A 152 22.83 -20.98 -17.50
CA VAL A 152 24.16 -21.29 -16.95
C VAL A 152 24.07 -22.36 -15.86
N LYS A 153 23.19 -22.19 -14.86
CA LYS A 153 23.01 -23.14 -13.75
C LYS A 153 22.56 -24.53 -14.23
N GLU A 154 21.62 -24.59 -15.17
CA GLU A 154 21.19 -25.82 -15.84
C GLU A 154 22.40 -26.54 -16.47
N HIS A 155 23.16 -25.85 -17.33
CA HIS A 155 24.28 -26.47 -18.03
C HIS A 155 25.43 -26.85 -17.07
N ILE A 156 25.70 -26.09 -16.00
CA ILE A 156 26.67 -26.46 -14.95
C ILE A 156 26.22 -27.74 -14.23
N ASN A 157 24.95 -27.83 -13.82
CA ASN A 157 24.41 -29.00 -13.15
C ASN A 157 24.46 -30.24 -14.05
N SER A 158 24.14 -30.09 -15.34
CA SER A 158 24.17 -31.19 -16.30
C SER A 158 25.60 -31.65 -16.67
N VAL A 159 26.58 -30.74 -16.75
CA VAL A 159 28.01 -31.10 -16.87
C VAL A 159 28.51 -31.80 -15.60
N SER A 160 28.06 -31.35 -14.43
CA SER A 160 28.37 -31.99 -13.14
C SER A 160 27.78 -33.40 -13.04
N ALA A 161 26.54 -33.59 -13.50
CA ALA A 161 25.91 -34.91 -13.58
C ALA A 161 26.63 -35.84 -14.60
N MET A 162 27.11 -35.29 -15.72
CA MET A 162 27.89 -36.01 -16.71
C MET A 162 29.19 -36.61 -16.13
N LYS A 163 29.80 -36.01 -15.10
CA LYS A 163 30.96 -36.58 -14.39
C LYS A 163 30.68 -37.91 -13.69
N LEU A 164 29.42 -38.19 -13.36
CA LEU A 164 28.99 -39.45 -12.74
C LEU A 164 28.81 -40.59 -13.77
N SER A 165 28.91 -40.28 -15.07
CA SER A 165 28.76 -41.26 -16.14
C SER A 165 30.01 -42.16 -16.24
N PRO A 166 29.87 -43.50 -16.33
CA PRO A 166 30.99 -44.42 -16.58
C PRO A 166 31.79 -44.10 -17.86
N TYR A 167 31.20 -43.35 -18.79
CA TYR A 167 31.78 -43.00 -20.09
C TYR A 167 32.47 -41.62 -20.10
N TYR A 168 32.44 -40.88 -18.98
CA TYR A 168 32.94 -39.50 -18.86
C TYR A 168 34.39 -39.33 -19.33
N LYS A 169 35.26 -40.30 -19.04
CA LYS A 169 36.72 -40.20 -19.19
C LYS A 169 37.23 -39.85 -20.59
N VAL A 170 36.46 -40.15 -21.64
CA VAL A 170 36.84 -39.80 -23.03
C VAL A 170 36.62 -38.31 -23.32
N PHE A 171 35.77 -37.64 -22.54
CA PHE A 171 35.38 -36.24 -22.70
C PHE A 171 35.85 -35.35 -21.54
N GLU A 172 36.68 -35.88 -20.64
CA GLU A 172 37.09 -35.23 -19.39
C GLU A 172 37.70 -33.84 -19.61
N GLU A 173 38.62 -33.70 -20.57
CA GLU A 173 39.25 -32.42 -20.93
C GLU A 173 38.25 -31.41 -21.52
N ASP A 174 37.40 -31.86 -22.44
CA ASP A 174 36.40 -31.01 -23.12
C ASP A 174 35.31 -30.55 -22.12
N ALA A 175 34.89 -31.43 -21.21
CA ALA A 175 33.89 -31.14 -20.17
C ALA A 175 34.41 -30.21 -19.07
N LEU A 176 35.64 -30.42 -18.57
CA LEU A 176 36.31 -29.47 -17.67
C LEU A 176 36.47 -28.10 -18.35
N SER A 177 36.86 -28.08 -19.63
CA SER A 177 36.97 -26.84 -20.40
C SER A 177 35.63 -26.11 -20.58
N TRP A 178 34.49 -26.81 -20.53
CA TRP A 178 33.16 -26.18 -20.53
C TRP A 178 32.73 -25.76 -19.13
N GLU A 179 32.96 -26.56 -18.10
CA GLU A 179 32.72 -26.21 -16.70
C GLU A 179 33.43 -24.91 -16.30
N ASP A 180 34.72 -24.76 -16.66
CA ASP A 180 35.49 -23.54 -16.42
C ASP A 180 34.89 -22.33 -17.14
N LYS A 181 34.45 -22.50 -18.40
CA LYS A 181 33.79 -21.42 -19.17
C LYS A 181 32.48 -21.01 -18.51
N LEU A 182 31.63 -21.98 -18.14
CA LEU A 182 30.32 -21.71 -17.51
C LEU A 182 30.45 -21.04 -16.15
N ASN A 183 31.38 -21.50 -15.30
CA ASN A 183 31.65 -20.86 -14.02
C ASN A 183 32.21 -19.44 -14.19
N ARG A 184 33.07 -19.20 -15.19
CA ARG A 184 33.57 -17.85 -15.51
C ARG A 184 32.48 -16.94 -16.10
N ILE A 185 31.54 -17.47 -16.89
CA ILE A 185 30.33 -16.74 -17.33
C ILE A 185 29.51 -16.35 -16.09
N MET A 186 29.21 -17.29 -15.19
CA MET A 186 28.44 -17.03 -13.98
C MET A 186 29.06 -15.92 -13.13
N ALA A 187 30.36 -16.04 -12.80
CA ALA A 187 31.08 -15.05 -12.00
C ALA A 187 31.20 -13.68 -12.70
N LEU A 188 31.39 -13.65 -14.03
CA LEU A 188 31.48 -12.40 -14.79
C LEU A 188 30.17 -11.62 -14.74
N PHE A 189 29.05 -12.29 -15.00
CA PHE A 189 27.73 -11.64 -15.09
C PHE A 189 27.11 -11.34 -13.71
N ASP A 190 27.46 -12.08 -12.65
CA ASP A 190 27.09 -11.77 -11.26
C ASP A 190 27.72 -10.45 -10.77
N VAL A 191 28.99 -10.18 -11.09
CA VAL A 191 29.58 -8.86 -10.86
C VAL A 191 29.00 -7.80 -11.80
N TRP A 192 28.67 -8.17 -13.05
CA TRP A 192 28.13 -7.22 -14.03
C TRP A 192 26.76 -6.67 -13.65
N ILE A 193 25.84 -7.50 -13.17
CA ILE A 193 24.49 -7.06 -12.78
C ILE A 193 24.55 -6.07 -11.60
N ASP A 194 25.47 -6.31 -10.63
CA ASP A 194 25.74 -5.38 -9.53
C ASP A 194 26.34 -4.05 -10.02
N VAL A 195 27.35 -4.09 -10.90
CA VAL A 195 27.92 -2.89 -11.55
C VAL A 195 26.84 -2.10 -12.29
N GLN A 196 26.00 -2.75 -13.09
CA GLN A 196 24.94 -2.10 -13.85
C GLN A 196 23.91 -1.45 -12.92
N ARG A 197 23.41 -2.17 -11.91
CA ARG A 197 22.43 -1.67 -10.94
C ARG A 197 22.94 -0.46 -10.14
N ARG A 198 24.21 -0.50 -9.68
CA ARG A 198 24.85 0.62 -8.98
C ARG A 198 25.12 1.80 -9.91
N TRP A 199 25.57 1.55 -11.14
CA TRP A 199 25.80 2.61 -12.13
C TRP A 199 24.50 3.34 -12.45
N VAL A 200 23.45 2.62 -12.85
CA VAL A 200 22.12 3.19 -13.16
C VAL A 200 21.58 4.06 -12.01
N TYR A 201 21.66 3.58 -10.77
CA TYR A 201 21.24 4.34 -9.59
C TYR A 201 21.98 5.68 -9.47
N LEU A 202 23.31 5.65 -9.54
CA LEU A 202 24.14 6.85 -9.40
C LEU A 202 24.06 7.75 -10.65
N GLU A 203 23.76 7.22 -11.83
CA GLU A 203 23.64 7.97 -13.09
C GLU A 203 22.42 8.89 -13.08
N GLY A 204 21.25 8.38 -12.67
CA GLY A 204 20.04 9.19 -12.50
C GLY A 204 20.23 10.33 -11.50
N ILE A 205 20.98 10.09 -10.43
CA ILE A 205 21.27 11.08 -9.38
C ILE A 205 22.25 12.15 -9.87
N PHE A 206 23.43 11.73 -10.35
CA PHE A 206 24.49 12.66 -10.76
C PHE A 206 24.23 13.31 -12.12
N THR A 207 23.27 12.85 -12.93
CA THR A 207 22.87 13.57 -14.15
C THR A 207 21.55 14.35 -14.01
N GLY A 208 20.61 13.88 -13.17
CA GLY A 208 19.28 14.47 -13.02
C GLY A 208 19.22 15.85 -12.36
N SER A 209 20.18 16.20 -11.49
CA SER A 209 20.32 17.56 -10.93
C SER A 209 21.70 18.15 -11.21
N ALA A 210 21.73 19.43 -11.57
CA ALA A 210 22.97 20.22 -11.65
C ALA A 210 23.50 20.59 -10.26
N ASP A 211 22.62 20.86 -9.29
CA ASP A 211 23.00 21.30 -7.94
C ASP A 211 23.70 20.18 -7.15
N ILE A 212 23.30 18.91 -7.34
CA ILE A 212 24.00 17.75 -6.73
C ILE A 212 25.48 17.68 -7.18
N LYS A 213 25.80 18.07 -8.42
CA LYS A 213 27.18 18.13 -8.94
C LYS A 213 28.04 19.17 -8.22
N HIS A 214 27.42 20.25 -7.75
CA HIS A 214 28.08 21.30 -6.97
C HIS A 214 28.21 20.93 -5.47
N LEU A 215 27.26 20.15 -4.93
CA LEU A 215 27.29 19.67 -3.54
C LEU A 215 28.28 18.52 -3.33
N LEU A 216 28.43 17.61 -4.30
CA LEU A 216 29.32 16.45 -4.24
C LEU A 216 30.30 16.40 -5.44
N PRO A 217 31.20 17.39 -5.59
CA PRO A 217 32.03 17.54 -6.79
C PRO A 217 33.08 16.42 -6.95
N VAL A 218 33.66 15.94 -5.85
CA VAL A 218 34.69 14.88 -5.88
C VAL A 218 34.07 13.55 -6.30
N GLU A 219 32.92 13.21 -5.74
CA GLU A 219 32.15 12.00 -6.05
C GLU A 219 31.60 12.06 -7.48
N THR A 220 31.14 13.23 -7.93
CA THR A 220 30.74 13.47 -9.32
C THR A 220 31.90 13.26 -10.29
N GLN A 221 33.09 13.79 -10.02
CA GLN A 221 34.27 13.62 -10.89
C GLN A 221 34.73 12.14 -10.96
N ARG A 222 34.70 11.44 -9.81
CA ARG A 222 34.94 9.98 -9.76
C ARG A 222 33.89 9.22 -10.56
N PHE A 223 32.61 9.54 -10.40
CA PHE A 223 31.51 8.91 -11.14
C PHE A 223 31.62 9.14 -12.65
N GLN A 224 31.95 10.35 -13.12
CA GLN A 224 32.17 10.64 -14.54
C GLN A 224 33.30 9.77 -15.14
N SER A 225 34.38 9.58 -14.38
CA SER A 225 35.51 8.74 -14.80
C SER A 225 35.10 7.26 -14.93
N ILE A 226 34.41 6.72 -13.93
CA ILE A 226 33.84 5.37 -13.89
C ILE A 226 32.82 5.15 -15.01
N SER A 227 31.92 6.12 -15.21
CA SER A 227 30.90 6.10 -16.24
C SER A 227 31.50 6.11 -17.64
N THR A 228 32.57 6.87 -17.87
CA THR A 228 33.30 6.86 -19.15
C THR A 228 33.88 5.48 -19.47
N GLU A 229 34.44 4.78 -18.48
CA GLU A 229 34.96 3.41 -18.65
C GLU A 229 33.82 2.40 -18.87
N PHE A 230 32.75 2.47 -18.07
CA PHE A 230 31.59 1.60 -18.22
C PHE A 230 30.92 1.77 -19.58
N LEU A 231 30.70 3.01 -20.05
CA LEU A 231 30.16 3.30 -21.38
C LEU A 231 31.08 2.81 -22.50
N ALA A 232 32.41 2.94 -22.34
CA ALA A 232 33.39 2.39 -23.30
C ALA A 232 33.40 0.86 -23.33
N LEU A 233 33.09 0.20 -22.21
CA LEU A 233 32.95 -1.25 -22.07
C LEU A 233 31.62 -1.73 -22.68
N MET A 234 30.49 -1.09 -22.35
CA MET A 234 29.18 -1.37 -22.96
C MET A 234 29.18 -1.14 -24.48
N LYS A 235 29.96 -0.18 -24.98
CA LYS A 235 30.16 0.04 -26.43
C LYS A 235 30.89 -1.13 -27.14
N LYS A 236 31.71 -1.92 -26.41
CA LYS A 236 32.29 -3.17 -26.95
C LYS A 236 31.23 -4.27 -27.00
N VAL A 237 30.46 -4.46 -25.94
CA VAL A 237 29.35 -5.43 -25.89
C VAL A 237 28.29 -5.14 -26.96
N THR A 238 27.94 -3.86 -27.16
CA THR A 238 26.99 -3.46 -28.22
C THR A 238 27.50 -3.75 -29.64
N LYS A 239 28.81 -4.02 -29.82
CA LYS A 239 29.41 -4.41 -31.10
C LYS A 239 29.49 -5.93 -31.30
N SER A 240 29.70 -6.70 -30.22
CA SER A 240 29.64 -8.16 -30.19
C SER A 240 28.83 -8.59 -28.96
N PRO A 241 27.51 -8.85 -29.11
CA PRO A 241 26.64 -9.20 -27.99
C PRO A 241 26.76 -10.68 -27.56
N LEU A 242 27.53 -11.49 -28.30
CA LEU A 242 27.75 -12.91 -27.98
C LEU A 242 28.47 -13.07 -26.63
N VAL A 243 27.91 -13.89 -25.74
CA VAL A 243 28.45 -14.15 -24.38
C VAL A 243 29.92 -14.56 -24.42
N MET A 244 30.31 -15.39 -25.39
CA MET A 244 31.69 -15.86 -25.57
C MET A 244 32.65 -14.76 -26.02
N ASP A 245 32.22 -13.79 -26.83
CA ASP A 245 33.05 -12.63 -27.20
C ASP A 245 33.27 -11.71 -25.99
N VAL A 246 32.22 -11.48 -25.20
CA VAL A 246 32.27 -10.68 -23.98
C VAL A 246 33.23 -11.29 -22.94
N LEU A 247 33.19 -12.62 -22.77
CA LEU A 247 34.10 -13.37 -21.91
C LEU A 247 35.58 -13.27 -22.34
N ASN A 248 35.83 -13.07 -23.64
CA ASN A 248 37.16 -12.93 -24.23
C ASN A 248 37.72 -11.50 -24.19
N ILE A 249 36.97 -10.50 -23.70
CA ILE A 249 37.47 -9.13 -23.54
C ILE A 249 38.59 -9.12 -22.49
N GLN A 250 39.80 -8.74 -22.91
CA GLN A 250 40.99 -8.74 -22.04
C GLN A 250 40.77 -7.92 -20.75
N GLY A 251 40.92 -8.58 -19.60
CA GLY A 251 40.82 -7.95 -18.29
C GLY A 251 39.39 -7.55 -17.84
N VAL A 252 38.34 -7.91 -18.58
CA VAL A 252 36.97 -7.45 -18.34
C VAL A 252 36.49 -7.70 -16.91
N GLN A 253 36.72 -8.91 -16.37
CA GLN A 253 36.35 -9.26 -15.01
C GLN A 253 37.02 -8.34 -13.97
N ARG A 254 38.34 -8.09 -14.08
CA ARG A 254 39.08 -7.21 -13.17
C ARG A 254 38.69 -5.73 -13.31
N SER A 255 38.26 -5.30 -14.50
CA SER A 255 37.68 -3.97 -14.69
C SER A 255 36.35 -3.88 -13.94
N LEU A 256 35.44 -4.85 -14.12
CA LEU A 256 34.13 -4.88 -13.44
C LEU A 256 34.25 -5.00 -11.92
N GLU A 257 35.09 -5.89 -11.39
CA GLU A 257 35.37 -6.01 -9.95
C GLU A 257 35.82 -4.67 -9.34
N ARG A 258 36.70 -3.93 -10.04
CA ARG A 258 37.16 -2.60 -9.63
C ARG A 258 36.07 -1.52 -9.81
N LEU A 259 35.25 -1.60 -10.86
CA LEU A 259 34.12 -0.70 -11.05
C LEU A 259 33.06 -0.91 -9.94
N ALA A 260 32.80 -2.15 -9.51
CA ALA A 260 31.89 -2.48 -8.42
C ALA A 260 32.35 -1.90 -7.07
N ASP A 261 33.64 -2.04 -6.75
CA ASP A 261 34.29 -1.44 -5.58
C ASP A 261 34.20 0.10 -5.61
N LEU A 262 34.54 0.72 -6.74
CA LEU A 262 34.50 2.18 -6.88
C LEU A 262 33.07 2.74 -6.83
N LEU A 263 32.10 2.08 -7.48
CA LEU A 263 30.69 2.44 -7.39
C LEU A 263 30.16 2.26 -5.96
N GLY A 264 30.53 1.17 -5.28
CA GLY A 264 30.19 0.93 -3.87
C GLY A 264 30.76 2.01 -2.94
N LYS A 265 31.98 2.47 -3.18
CA LYS A 265 32.60 3.59 -2.45
C LYS A 265 31.86 4.92 -2.66
N ILE A 266 31.40 5.21 -3.88
CA ILE A 266 30.58 6.40 -4.16
C ILE A 266 29.20 6.28 -3.52
N GLN A 267 28.54 5.12 -3.63
CA GLN A 267 27.23 4.88 -3.00
C GLN A 267 27.31 5.00 -1.48
N LYS A 268 28.40 4.52 -0.85
CA LYS A 268 28.66 4.72 0.58
C LYS A 268 28.86 6.21 0.93
N ALA A 269 29.69 6.94 0.16
CA ALA A 269 29.91 8.37 0.38
C ALA A 269 28.62 9.20 0.22
N LEU A 270 27.73 8.80 -0.71
CA LEU A 270 26.40 9.39 -0.88
C LEU A 270 25.49 9.10 0.32
N GLY A 271 25.48 7.86 0.84
CA GLY A 271 24.75 7.51 2.06
C GLY A 271 25.25 8.30 3.29
N GLU A 272 26.57 8.45 3.42
CA GLU A 272 27.21 9.29 4.45
C GLU A 272 26.94 10.80 4.25
N TYR A 273 26.59 11.24 3.04
CA TYR A 273 26.08 12.59 2.80
C TYR A 273 24.61 12.74 3.23
N LEU A 274 23.73 11.86 2.76
CA LEU A 274 22.29 11.89 3.11
C LEU A 274 22.07 11.76 4.63
N GLU A 275 22.90 10.98 5.33
CA GLU A 275 22.84 10.87 6.79
C GLU A 275 23.28 12.14 7.53
N ARG A 276 24.21 12.92 6.97
CA ARG A 276 24.58 14.24 7.51
C ARG A 276 23.45 15.26 7.33
N GLU A 277 22.83 15.28 6.16
CA GLU A 277 21.66 16.13 5.91
C GLU A 277 20.50 15.77 6.84
N ARG A 278 20.23 14.47 7.04
CA ARG A 278 19.25 13.99 8.04
C ARG A 278 19.60 14.40 9.47
N SER A 279 20.87 14.29 9.86
CA SER A 279 21.33 14.74 11.18
C SER A 279 21.21 16.26 11.37
N SER A 280 21.18 17.04 10.29
CA SER A 280 21.01 18.50 10.32
C SER A 280 19.54 18.95 10.39
N PHE A 281 18.63 18.23 9.73
CA PHE A 281 17.19 18.46 9.80
C PHE A 281 16.45 17.11 10.01
N PRO A 282 16.21 16.71 11.28
CA PRO A 282 15.79 15.34 11.61
C PRO A 282 14.47 14.85 11.01
N ARG A 283 13.57 15.73 10.54
CA ARG A 283 12.36 15.33 9.82
C ARG A 283 12.67 14.62 8.48
N PHE A 284 13.86 14.80 7.91
CA PHE A 284 14.33 14.04 6.74
C PHE A 284 14.55 12.54 7.00
N TYR A 285 14.58 12.06 8.26
CA TYR A 285 14.63 10.62 8.53
C TYR A 285 13.37 9.89 8.03
N PHE A 286 12.21 10.56 8.02
CA PHE A 286 10.92 10.04 7.56
C PHE A 286 10.74 10.09 6.03
N VAL A 287 11.74 10.60 5.30
CA VAL A 287 11.69 10.88 3.86
C VAL A 287 12.67 9.96 3.11
N GLY A 288 12.20 9.25 2.08
CA GLY A 288 13.00 8.25 1.35
C GLY A 288 14.33 8.80 0.80
N ASP A 289 15.29 7.93 0.47
CA ASP A 289 16.58 8.38 -0.07
C ASP A 289 16.41 9.13 -1.40
N GLU A 290 15.50 8.64 -2.26
CA GLU A 290 15.20 9.24 -3.55
C GLU A 290 14.39 10.54 -3.41
N ASP A 291 13.40 10.59 -2.50
CA ASP A 291 12.72 11.85 -2.11
C ASP A 291 13.73 12.90 -1.62
N LEU A 292 14.65 12.50 -0.72
CA LEU A 292 15.61 13.42 -0.10
C LEU A 292 16.61 13.97 -1.12
N LEU A 293 17.03 13.14 -2.09
CA LEU A 293 17.84 13.56 -3.22
C LEU A 293 17.08 14.54 -4.13
N GLU A 294 15.78 14.35 -4.34
CA GLU A 294 14.96 15.32 -5.09
C GLU A 294 14.83 16.66 -4.33
N ILE A 295 14.60 16.62 -3.02
CA ILE A 295 14.53 17.80 -2.13
C ILE A 295 15.83 18.60 -2.18
N ILE A 296 16.98 17.94 -1.97
CA ILE A 296 18.30 18.58 -2.01
C ILE A 296 18.60 19.10 -3.43
N GLY A 297 18.36 18.26 -4.45
CA GLY A 297 18.65 18.54 -5.85
C GLY A 297 17.71 19.55 -6.54
N ASN A 298 16.64 19.97 -5.88
CA ASN A 298 15.74 21.06 -6.30
C ASN A 298 15.56 22.13 -5.22
N SER A 299 16.51 22.26 -4.29
CA SER A 299 16.43 23.13 -3.10
C SER A 299 16.10 24.60 -3.36
N LYS A 300 16.36 25.12 -4.57
CA LYS A 300 16.01 26.47 -5.04
C LYS A 300 14.59 26.60 -5.61
N ASN A 301 13.94 25.50 -5.98
CA ASN A 301 12.62 25.49 -6.62
C ASN A 301 11.55 25.01 -5.62
N VAL A 302 11.05 25.95 -4.83
CA VAL A 302 10.10 25.68 -3.74
C VAL A 302 8.83 24.96 -4.22
N ALA A 303 8.32 25.28 -5.42
CA ALA A 303 7.13 24.64 -5.99
C ALA A 303 7.28 23.11 -6.10
N LYS A 304 8.47 22.61 -6.49
CA LYS A 304 8.76 21.16 -6.50
C LYS A 304 8.83 20.56 -5.10
N LEU A 305 9.35 21.31 -4.12
CA LEU A 305 9.50 20.84 -2.73
C LEU A 305 8.15 20.58 -2.06
N GLN A 306 7.09 21.32 -2.44
CA GLN A 306 5.81 21.29 -1.72
C GLN A 306 5.20 19.89 -1.60
N LYS A 307 5.37 19.05 -2.63
CA LYS A 307 4.84 17.67 -2.64
C LYS A 307 5.38 16.78 -1.50
N HIS A 308 6.55 17.11 -0.94
CA HIS A 308 7.17 16.34 0.13
C HIS A 308 6.81 16.84 1.55
N PHE A 309 6.19 18.01 1.74
CA PHE A 309 5.86 18.51 3.09
C PHE A 309 4.95 17.55 3.87
N LYS A 310 4.03 16.89 3.18
CA LYS A 310 3.13 15.84 3.70
C LYS A 310 3.85 14.56 4.19
N LYS A 311 5.18 14.47 4.02
CA LYS A 311 6.05 13.43 4.59
C LYS A 311 6.87 13.93 5.79
N MET A 312 6.91 15.24 6.04
CA MET A 312 7.77 15.90 7.06
C MET A 312 6.99 16.61 8.18
N PHE A 313 5.74 16.99 7.96
CA PHE A 313 4.88 17.74 8.89
C PHE A 313 3.49 17.11 8.96
N ALA A 314 2.78 17.32 10.08
CA ALA A 314 1.43 16.75 10.26
C ALA A 314 0.37 17.40 9.35
N GLY A 315 0.26 18.74 9.38
CA GLY A 315 -0.78 19.50 8.70
C GLY A 315 -0.36 20.29 7.45
N VAL A 316 0.93 20.43 7.18
CA VAL A 316 1.44 21.29 6.09
C VAL A 316 1.32 20.59 4.74
N SER A 317 0.54 21.19 3.83
CA SER A 317 0.39 20.77 2.43
C SER A 317 1.26 21.60 1.48
N SER A 318 1.38 22.90 1.75
CA SER A 318 2.10 23.88 0.95
C SER A 318 2.61 25.03 1.83
N ILE A 319 3.54 25.84 1.30
CA ILE A 319 3.98 27.08 1.95
C ILE A 319 3.56 28.29 1.11
N LEU A 320 3.20 29.37 1.80
CA LEU A 320 2.79 30.64 1.21
C LEU A 320 4.05 31.48 1.01
N LEU A 321 4.26 31.95 -0.21
CA LEU A 321 5.42 32.76 -0.61
C LEU A 321 4.97 34.19 -0.94
N ASN A 322 5.90 35.13 -0.86
CA ASN A 322 5.75 36.44 -1.50
C ASN A 322 5.83 36.33 -3.04
N GLU A 323 5.45 37.40 -3.75
CA GLU A 323 5.40 37.43 -5.23
C GLU A 323 6.75 37.11 -5.88
N ASP A 324 7.86 37.58 -5.28
CA ASP A 324 9.24 37.32 -5.72
C ASP A 324 9.76 35.91 -5.36
N ASN A 325 9.00 35.12 -4.60
CA ASN A 325 9.37 33.78 -4.11
C ASN A 325 10.66 33.74 -3.24
N THR A 326 11.00 34.84 -2.57
CA THR A 326 12.18 34.99 -1.70
C THR A 326 11.88 34.75 -0.21
N GLU A 327 10.63 34.93 0.23
CA GLU A 327 10.22 34.82 1.64
C GLU A 327 9.02 33.91 1.82
N VAL A 328 9.04 33.11 2.90
CA VAL A 328 7.89 32.32 3.37
C VAL A 328 7.03 33.18 4.30
N LEU A 329 5.83 33.53 3.82
CA LEU A 329 4.83 34.29 4.55
C LEU A 329 3.97 33.41 5.48
N GLY A 330 3.93 32.09 5.24
CA GLY A 330 3.11 31.17 6.02
C GLY A 330 3.03 29.74 5.48
N ILE A 331 2.09 28.98 6.01
CA ILE A 331 1.77 27.58 5.65
C ILE A 331 0.29 27.41 5.32
N SER A 332 -0.03 26.44 4.47
CA SER A 332 -1.41 26.06 4.14
C SER A 332 -1.62 24.54 4.23
N SER A 333 -2.81 24.13 4.65
CA SER A 333 -3.22 22.74 4.86
C SER A 333 -3.82 22.09 3.61
N ARG A 334 -4.15 20.79 3.67
CA ARG A 334 -4.84 20.08 2.56
C ARG A 334 -6.24 20.67 2.31
N GLU A 335 -6.85 21.19 3.36
CA GLU A 335 -8.21 21.74 3.39
C GLU A 335 -8.28 23.22 2.99
N GLY A 336 -7.14 23.87 2.71
CA GLY A 336 -7.08 25.31 2.40
C GLY A 336 -7.17 26.23 3.62
N GLU A 337 -6.96 25.72 4.84
CA GLU A 337 -6.72 26.57 6.01
C GLU A 337 -5.27 27.06 6.02
N GLU A 338 -5.08 28.35 6.25
CA GLU A 338 -3.79 29.05 6.21
C GLU A 338 -3.35 29.55 7.59
N VAL A 339 -2.03 29.58 7.81
CA VAL A 339 -1.38 30.23 8.96
C VAL A 339 -0.34 31.21 8.41
N LEU A 340 -0.65 32.50 8.49
CA LEU A 340 0.32 33.57 8.20
C LEU A 340 1.25 33.74 9.40
N TYR A 341 2.57 33.78 9.15
CA TYR A 341 3.57 33.91 10.20
C TYR A 341 3.64 35.33 10.75
N LYS A 342 3.84 35.44 12.07
CA LYS A 342 4.08 36.74 12.74
C LYS A 342 5.47 37.33 12.38
N MET A 343 6.35 36.53 11.79
CA MET A 343 7.65 36.87 11.23
C MET A 343 7.88 36.02 9.96
N PRO A 344 7.99 36.61 8.75
CA PRO A 344 8.36 35.88 7.54
C PRO A 344 9.73 35.20 7.65
N VAL A 345 9.93 34.11 6.90
CA VAL A 345 11.22 33.41 6.84
C VAL A 345 11.88 33.64 5.48
N SER A 346 12.96 34.41 5.46
CA SER A 346 13.78 34.65 4.27
C SER A 346 14.51 33.38 3.81
N ILE A 347 14.27 33.00 2.55
CA ILE A 347 14.97 31.88 1.88
C ILE A 347 16.30 32.39 1.30
N THR A 348 16.40 33.67 0.97
CA THR A 348 17.61 34.30 0.41
C THR A 348 18.74 34.43 1.42
N ASP A 349 18.43 34.73 2.69
CA ASP A 349 19.44 34.82 3.76
C ASP A 349 19.86 33.45 4.31
N HIS A 350 19.00 32.44 4.13
CA HIS A 350 19.21 31.05 4.56
C HIS A 350 19.16 30.09 3.36
N PRO A 351 20.13 30.16 2.42
CA PRO A 351 20.06 29.47 1.13
C PRO A 351 20.20 27.95 1.20
N LYS A 352 20.46 27.35 2.38
CA LYS A 352 20.44 25.89 2.56
C LYS A 352 19.07 25.42 3.04
N ILE A 353 18.60 24.32 2.46
CA ILE A 353 17.26 23.79 2.71
C ILE A 353 17.01 23.35 4.16
N ASN A 354 18.01 22.75 4.82
CA ASN A 354 17.96 22.41 6.24
C ASN A 354 17.85 23.65 7.16
N GLU A 355 18.50 24.75 6.81
CA GLU A 355 18.51 26.00 7.59
C GLU A 355 17.12 26.68 7.57
N TRP A 356 16.56 26.97 6.38
CA TRP A 356 15.24 27.61 6.32
C TRP A 356 14.08 26.69 6.73
N LEU A 357 14.16 25.37 6.51
CA LEU A 357 13.15 24.43 7.04
C LEU A 357 13.11 24.39 8.57
N THR A 358 14.27 24.52 9.23
CA THR A 358 14.35 24.61 10.69
C THR A 358 13.72 25.91 11.22
N LEU A 359 13.85 27.01 10.46
CA LEU A 359 13.18 28.28 10.78
C LEU A 359 11.67 28.24 10.54
N VAL A 360 11.21 27.59 9.45
CA VAL A 360 9.80 27.33 9.16
C VAL A 360 9.16 26.47 10.27
N GLU A 361 9.84 25.42 10.75
CA GLU A 361 9.38 24.64 11.90
C GLU A 361 9.28 25.49 13.18
N LYS A 362 10.27 26.36 13.43
CA LYS A 362 10.29 27.25 14.60
C LYS A 362 9.16 28.28 14.56
N GLU A 363 9.02 29.02 13.46
CA GLU A 363 8.02 30.09 13.35
C GLU A 363 6.59 29.56 13.18
N MET A 364 6.40 28.32 12.67
CA MET A 364 5.13 27.60 12.80
C MET A 364 4.71 27.48 14.27
N ARG A 365 5.58 26.91 15.11
CA ARG A 365 5.28 26.67 16.54
C ARG A 365 5.08 27.98 17.31
N VAL A 366 5.96 28.97 17.08
CA VAL A 366 5.90 30.29 17.73
C VAL A 366 4.69 31.11 17.28
N THR A 367 4.32 31.06 15.99
CA THR A 367 3.12 31.73 15.47
C THR A 367 1.85 31.14 16.06
N LEU A 368 1.71 29.81 16.09
CA LEU A 368 0.54 29.15 16.69
C LEU A 368 0.41 29.46 18.19
N ALA A 369 1.51 29.54 18.93
CA ALA A 369 1.49 29.89 20.35
C ALA A 369 1.09 31.36 20.59
N LYS A 370 1.58 32.30 19.76
CA LYS A 370 1.13 33.71 19.79
C LYS A 370 -0.36 33.86 19.44
N LEU A 371 -0.81 33.19 18.38
CA LEU A 371 -2.22 33.20 17.95
C LEU A 371 -3.15 32.55 18.99
N LEU A 372 -2.69 31.53 19.73
CA LEU A 372 -3.44 30.96 20.86
C LEU A 372 -3.64 31.99 21.96
N ALA A 373 -2.61 32.75 22.34
CA ALA A 373 -2.71 33.79 23.37
C ALA A 373 -3.72 34.90 22.99
N GLU A 374 -3.70 35.32 21.70
CA GLU A 374 -4.68 36.26 21.14
C GLU A 374 -6.10 35.66 21.17
N SER A 375 -6.27 34.41 20.73
CA SER A 375 -7.55 33.70 20.69
C SER A 375 -8.17 33.45 22.08
N VAL A 376 -7.38 33.01 23.06
CA VAL A 376 -7.83 32.78 24.44
C VAL A 376 -8.33 34.07 25.07
N THR A 377 -7.61 35.18 24.86
CA THR A 377 -8.03 36.50 25.34
C THR A 377 -9.40 36.88 24.79
N GLU A 378 -9.62 36.71 23.48
CA GLU A 378 -10.91 37.02 22.85
C GLU A 378 -12.06 36.09 23.31
N VAL A 379 -11.80 34.81 23.56
CA VAL A 379 -12.83 33.87 24.09
C VAL A 379 -13.33 34.27 25.48
N THR A 380 -12.50 34.84 26.35
CA THR A 380 -12.95 35.24 27.70
C THR A 380 -14.03 36.32 27.68
N ALA A 381 -14.07 37.16 26.64
CA ALA A 381 -15.10 38.18 26.48
C ALA A 381 -16.50 37.58 26.21
N PHE A 382 -16.58 36.48 25.47
CA PHE A 382 -17.87 35.82 25.21
C PHE A 382 -18.47 35.14 26.45
N ASN A 383 -17.62 34.72 27.41
CA ASN A 383 -18.07 34.05 28.65
C ASN A 383 -18.63 35.00 29.73
N THR A 384 -18.57 36.32 29.53
CA THR A 384 -19.05 37.32 30.51
C THR A 384 -20.35 38.01 30.12
N GLY A 385 -20.90 37.72 28.92
CA GLY A 385 -22.21 38.20 28.48
C GLY A 385 -23.34 37.21 28.76
N THR A 386 -24.58 37.70 28.91
CA THR A 386 -25.78 36.87 29.05
C THR A 386 -26.37 36.39 27.72
N ALA A 387 -25.83 36.86 26.59
CA ALA A 387 -26.16 36.41 25.25
C ALA A 387 -24.89 36.45 24.38
N ILE A 388 -24.73 35.46 23.50
CA ILE A 388 -23.60 35.37 22.56
C ILE A 388 -23.95 36.16 21.30
N ASP A 389 -23.14 37.16 20.93
CA ASP A 389 -23.23 37.78 19.61
C ASP A 389 -22.70 36.80 18.56
N LEU A 390 -23.64 36.16 17.87
CA LEU A 390 -23.42 35.17 16.82
C LEU A 390 -22.49 35.70 15.71
N THR A 391 -22.54 37.01 15.42
CA THR A 391 -21.68 37.69 14.44
C THR A 391 -20.22 37.72 14.89
N GLN A 392 -19.98 38.11 16.14
CA GLN A 392 -18.64 38.18 16.71
C GLN A 392 -18.05 36.77 16.90
N TYR A 393 -18.90 35.80 17.29
CA TYR A 393 -18.48 34.41 17.47
C TYR A 393 -18.05 33.76 16.14
N ILE A 394 -18.80 33.97 15.04
CA ILE A 394 -18.39 33.52 13.70
C ILE A 394 -17.11 34.23 13.24
N SER A 395 -16.98 35.54 13.47
CA SER A 395 -15.78 36.30 13.12
C SER A 395 -14.52 35.78 13.84
N TRP A 396 -14.66 35.37 15.10
CA TRP A 396 -13.60 34.72 15.87
C TRP A 396 -13.25 33.32 15.30
N ILE A 397 -14.25 32.49 14.98
CA ILE A 397 -14.05 31.17 14.35
C ILE A 397 -13.33 31.28 13.00
N ASP A 398 -13.65 32.29 12.19
CA ASP A 398 -13.00 32.49 10.89
C ASP A 398 -11.55 32.94 11.05
N ARG A 399 -11.27 33.89 11.96
CA ARG A 399 -9.95 34.51 12.18
C ARG A 399 -8.87 33.54 12.69
N TYR A 400 -9.23 32.54 13.49
CA TYR A 400 -8.28 31.59 14.08
C TYR A 400 -8.41 30.18 13.48
N GLN A 401 -7.32 29.42 13.45
CA GLN A 401 -7.30 28.07 12.90
C GLN A 401 -8.11 27.09 13.76
N ALA A 402 -8.66 26.05 13.14
CA ALA A 402 -9.50 25.02 13.76
C ALA A 402 -8.87 24.42 15.03
N GLN A 403 -7.55 24.21 14.98
CA GLN A 403 -6.74 23.72 16.10
C GLN A 403 -6.77 24.69 17.29
N LEU A 404 -6.66 26.00 17.05
CA LEU A 404 -6.61 27.02 18.10
C LEU A 404 -8.01 27.33 18.65
N VAL A 405 -9.02 27.40 17.79
CA VAL A 405 -10.45 27.54 18.15
C VAL A 405 -10.87 26.50 19.19
N VAL A 406 -10.53 25.22 18.96
CA VAL A 406 -10.81 24.13 19.89
C VAL A 406 -10.03 24.27 21.20
N LEU A 407 -8.73 24.59 21.14
CA LEU A 407 -7.89 24.76 22.35
C LEU A 407 -8.38 25.90 23.24
N SER A 408 -8.74 27.06 22.67
CA SER A 408 -9.25 28.20 23.43
C SER A 408 -10.56 27.86 24.17
N ALA A 409 -11.46 27.10 23.54
CA ALA A 409 -12.67 26.58 24.18
C ALA A 409 -12.35 25.58 25.32
N GLN A 410 -11.32 24.75 25.16
CA GLN A 410 -10.87 23.78 26.17
C GLN A 410 -10.20 24.42 27.40
N ILE A 411 -9.39 25.46 27.18
CA ILE A 411 -8.78 26.27 28.23
C ILE A 411 -9.89 26.97 29.02
N ALA A 412 -10.77 27.70 28.33
CA ALA A 412 -11.86 28.43 28.96
C ALA A 412 -12.82 27.52 29.76
N TRP A 413 -13.16 26.33 29.25
CA TRP A 413 -13.96 25.36 30.01
C TRP A 413 -13.22 24.80 31.22
N SER A 414 -11.92 24.47 31.10
CA SER A 414 -11.11 23.97 32.22
C SER A 414 -11.05 24.99 33.36
N GLU A 415 -10.83 26.27 33.02
CA GLU A 415 -10.77 27.38 33.98
C GLU A 415 -12.15 27.66 34.60
N ASN A 416 -13.22 27.67 33.80
CA ASN A 416 -14.59 27.86 34.29
C ASN A 416 -15.02 26.75 35.27
N ILE A 417 -14.67 25.48 35.01
CA ILE A 417 -14.98 24.37 35.92
C ILE A 417 -14.17 24.45 37.21
N GLU A 418 -12.89 24.84 37.17
CA GLU A 418 -12.10 25.01 38.40
C GLU A 418 -12.51 26.23 39.23
N LEU A 419 -12.93 27.33 38.59
CA LEU A 419 -13.54 28.47 39.29
C LEU A 419 -14.87 28.08 39.95
N ALA A 420 -15.71 27.29 39.25
CA ALA A 420 -16.95 26.75 39.82
C ALA A 420 -16.66 25.82 41.01
N LEU A 421 -15.78 24.82 40.86
CA LEU A 421 -15.39 23.90 41.93
C LEU A 421 -14.75 24.61 43.14
N THR A 422 -13.94 25.65 42.89
CA THR A 422 -13.35 26.46 43.97
C THR A 422 -14.41 27.28 44.72
N SER A 423 -15.47 27.72 44.03
CA SER A 423 -16.60 28.43 44.63
C SER A 423 -17.56 27.50 45.39
N ILE A 424 -17.72 26.26 44.94
CA ILE A 424 -18.53 25.22 45.59
C ILE A 424 -17.84 24.72 46.88
N SER A 425 -16.51 24.66 46.88
CA SER A 425 -15.64 24.17 47.96
C SER A 425 -15.78 24.97 49.27
N GLY A 426 -16.80 24.61 50.07
CA GLY A 426 -17.14 25.23 51.35
C GLY A 426 -18.59 25.74 51.43
N GLY A 427 -19.30 25.85 50.29
CA GLY A 427 -20.70 26.26 50.21
C GLY A 427 -21.69 25.15 49.88
N GLY A 428 -21.28 24.14 49.10
CA GLY A 428 -22.12 22.98 48.72
C GLY A 428 -23.28 23.27 47.75
N ASP A 429 -23.47 24.53 47.35
CA ASP A 429 -24.41 24.92 46.28
C ASP A 429 -23.78 24.67 44.90
N MET A 430 -24.41 23.81 44.09
CA MET A 430 -23.96 23.46 42.74
C MET A 430 -24.33 24.52 41.67
N SER A 431 -24.99 25.63 42.04
CA SER A 431 -25.40 26.67 41.09
C SER A 431 -24.28 27.22 40.18
N PRO A 432 -22.99 27.34 40.59
CA PRO A 432 -21.93 27.79 39.69
C PRO A 432 -21.68 26.80 38.55
N MET A 433 -21.69 25.49 38.84
CA MET A 433 -21.49 24.43 37.84
C MET A 433 -22.70 24.29 36.92
N GLN A 434 -23.91 24.52 37.43
CA GLN A 434 -25.13 24.62 36.62
C GLN A 434 -25.08 25.83 35.66
N GLY A 435 -24.47 26.95 36.08
CA GLY A 435 -24.20 28.10 35.21
C GLY A 435 -23.27 27.76 34.04
N VAL A 436 -22.17 27.04 34.31
CA VAL A 436 -21.26 26.54 33.24
C VAL A 436 -22.00 25.61 32.28
N LEU A 437 -22.81 24.68 32.79
CA LEU A 437 -23.61 23.79 31.94
C LEU A 437 -24.57 24.57 31.02
N SER A 438 -25.31 25.55 31.56
CA SER A 438 -26.25 26.37 30.79
C SER A 438 -25.55 27.17 29.67
N ASN A 439 -24.35 27.69 29.91
CA ASN A 439 -23.56 28.40 28.89
C ASN A 439 -23.12 27.45 27.75
N VAL A 440 -22.63 26.25 28.09
CA VAL A 440 -22.25 25.23 27.10
C VAL A 440 -23.46 24.76 26.28
N GLU A 441 -24.63 24.55 26.92
CA GLU A 441 -25.86 24.14 26.24
C GLU A 441 -26.43 25.25 25.34
N ALA A 442 -26.36 26.52 25.75
CA ALA A 442 -26.72 27.67 24.89
C ALA A 442 -25.80 27.78 23.67
N THR A 443 -24.47 27.68 23.88
CA THR A 443 -23.47 27.70 22.80
C THR A 443 -23.68 26.56 21.80
N LEU A 444 -23.99 25.35 22.30
CA LEU A 444 -24.26 24.17 21.47
C LEU A 444 -25.47 24.35 20.55
N ASN A 445 -26.57 24.89 21.04
CA ASN A 445 -27.78 25.10 20.23
C ASN A 445 -27.52 26.11 19.11
N VAL A 446 -26.88 27.25 19.43
CA VAL A 446 -26.47 28.28 18.45
C VAL A 446 -25.59 27.67 17.34
N LEU A 447 -24.65 26.80 17.70
CA LEU A 447 -23.77 26.14 16.73
C LEU A 447 -24.48 25.08 15.89
N ALA A 448 -25.39 24.29 16.49
CA ALA A 448 -26.17 23.27 15.79
C ALA A 448 -27.03 23.89 14.67
N ASP A 449 -27.66 25.03 14.94
CA ASP A 449 -28.44 25.78 13.95
C ASP A 449 -27.54 26.42 12.88
N THR A 450 -26.42 27.02 13.29
CA THR A 450 -25.42 27.63 12.37
C THR A 450 -24.84 26.63 11.35
N VAL A 451 -24.77 25.33 11.69
CA VAL A 451 -24.28 24.25 10.81
C VAL A 451 -25.28 23.82 9.73
N LEU A 452 -26.58 24.01 9.96
CA LEU A 452 -27.62 23.71 8.97
C LEU A 452 -27.62 24.70 7.80
N MET A 453 -27.19 25.93 8.07
CA MET A 453 -27.06 27.01 7.09
C MET A 453 -25.96 26.73 6.03
N GLU A 454 -25.98 27.52 4.96
CA GLU A 454 -25.02 27.40 3.85
C GLU A 454 -23.63 27.97 4.19
N GLN A 455 -22.87 27.21 4.99
CA GLN A 455 -21.50 27.55 5.40
C GLN A 455 -20.43 27.12 4.38
N PRO A 456 -19.30 27.86 4.26
CA PRO A 456 -18.10 27.41 3.56
C PRO A 456 -17.56 26.07 4.12
N PRO A 457 -16.95 25.19 3.30
CA PRO A 457 -16.49 23.86 3.73
C PRO A 457 -15.52 23.90 4.94
N LEU A 458 -14.58 24.84 4.93
CA LEU A 458 -13.62 25.04 6.02
C LEU A 458 -14.33 25.45 7.33
N ARG A 459 -15.23 26.44 7.28
CA ARG A 459 -16.00 26.89 8.45
C ARG A 459 -16.89 25.77 8.99
N ARG A 460 -17.54 24.99 8.13
CA ARG A 460 -18.35 23.82 8.55
C ARG A 460 -17.52 22.83 9.38
N ARG A 461 -16.30 22.49 8.95
CA ARG A 461 -15.41 21.63 9.76
C ARG A 461 -15.02 22.25 11.10
N LYS A 462 -14.72 23.56 11.15
CA LYS A 462 -14.46 24.27 12.43
C LYS A 462 -15.65 24.14 13.39
N LEU A 463 -16.88 24.34 12.89
CA LEU A 463 -18.12 24.18 13.66
C LEU A 463 -18.32 22.73 14.12
N GLU A 464 -18.16 21.74 13.24
CA GLU A 464 -18.26 20.30 13.57
C GLU A 464 -17.25 19.88 14.67
N HIS A 465 -16.02 20.41 14.63
CA HIS A 465 -14.98 20.14 15.64
C HIS A 465 -15.28 20.78 17.00
N LEU A 466 -15.89 21.97 16.99
CA LEU A 466 -16.28 22.72 18.18
C LEU A 466 -17.54 22.13 18.83
N ILE A 467 -18.54 21.72 18.04
CA ILE A 467 -19.69 20.95 18.52
C ILE A 467 -19.23 19.63 19.16
N THR A 468 -18.33 18.90 18.50
CA THR A 468 -17.76 17.64 19.03
C THR A 468 -17.04 17.85 20.37
N GLU A 469 -16.44 19.03 20.59
CA GLU A 469 -15.86 19.40 21.88
C GLU A 469 -16.92 19.70 22.93
N LEU A 470 -17.82 20.64 22.63
CA LEU A 470 -18.78 21.17 23.58
C LEU A 470 -19.76 20.08 24.06
N VAL A 471 -20.08 19.07 23.25
CA VAL A 471 -20.87 17.91 23.70
C VAL A 471 -20.12 17.07 24.74
N HIS A 472 -18.80 16.85 24.58
CA HIS A 472 -17.99 16.19 25.62
C HIS A 472 -17.94 17.03 26.89
N GLN A 473 -17.65 18.33 26.78
CA GLN A 473 -17.61 19.26 27.91
C GLN A 473 -18.94 19.29 28.68
N ARG A 474 -20.07 19.34 27.95
CA ARG A 474 -21.43 19.23 28.49
C ARG A 474 -21.65 17.93 29.26
N ASP A 475 -21.32 16.79 28.65
CA ASP A 475 -21.61 15.48 29.24
C ASP A 475 -20.68 15.12 30.42
N VAL A 476 -19.44 15.64 30.43
CA VAL A 476 -18.57 15.65 31.62
C VAL A 476 -19.15 16.56 32.71
N THR A 477 -19.58 17.79 32.38
CA THR A 477 -20.17 18.72 33.35
C THR A 477 -21.45 18.15 33.99
N ARG A 478 -22.35 17.57 33.18
CA ARG A 478 -23.53 16.82 33.65
C ARG A 478 -23.15 15.66 34.59
N THR A 479 -22.02 14.99 34.34
CA THR A 479 -21.51 13.90 35.19
C THR A 479 -20.96 14.41 36.52
N LEU A 480 -20.23 15.53 36.53
CA LEU A 480 -19.75 16.18 37.76
C LEU A 480 -20.90 16.68 38.65
N ILE A 481 -21.93 17.29 38.04
CA ILE A 481 -23.16 17.72 38.73
C ILE A 481 -23.88 16.51 39.35
N LYS A 482 -24.09 15.44 38.55
CA LYS A 482 -24.75 14.20 39.01
C LYS A 482 -24.03 13.53 40.17
N ASN A 483 -22.69 13.53 40.14
CA ASN A 483 -21.85 12.96 41.19
C ASN A 483 -21.65 13.91 42.39
N LYS A 484 -22.14 15.16 42.31
CA LYS A 484 -22.01 16.22 43.32
C LYS A 484 -20.55 16.51 43.72
N ILE A 485 -19.70 16.67 42.71
CA ILE A 485 -18.28 16.98 42.94
C ILE A 485 -18.12 18.42 43.44
N ASP A 486 -17.47 18.57 44.59
CA ASP A 486 -17.39 19.80 45.39
C ASP A 486 -15.99 20.42 45.49
N ASN A 487 -14.99 19.77 44.88
CA ASN A 487 -13.57 20.03 45.12
C ASN A 487 -12.73 19.81 43.85
N PRO A 488 -11.88 20.77 43.42
CA PRO A 488 -11.03 20.61 42.23
C PRO A 488 -9.96 19.50 42.35
N LYS A 489 -9.81 18.87 43.52
CA LYS A 489 -8.92 17.71 43.75
C LYS A 489 -9.65 16.36 43.75
N SER A 490 -10.95 16.31 43.43
CA SER A 490 -11.67 15.05 43.21
C SER A 490 -11.07 14.27 42.04
N PHE A 491 -11.02 12.94 42.15
CA PHE A 491 -10.49 12.09 41.08
C PHE A 491 -11.35 12.13 39.81
N GLU A 492 -12.66 12.36 39.95
CA GLU A 492 -13.64 12.46 38.88
C GLU A 492 -13.39 13.68 37.97
N TRP A 493 -12.83 14.77 38.52
CA TRP A 493 -12.30 15.89 37.72
C TRP A 493 -10.86 15.63 37.28
N LEU A 494 -9.97 15.22 38.19
CA LEU A 494 -8.55 15.05 37.89
C LEU A 494 -8.29 14.00 36.80
N CYS A 495 -9.14 12.98 36.65
CA CYS A 495 -8.99 11.95 35.61
C CYS A 495 -9.29 12.48 34.19
N GLN A 496 -9.96 13.63 34.07
CA GLN A 496 -10.17 14.31 32.79
C GLN A 496 -8.90 15.03 32.34
N MET A 497 -8.81 15.26 31.02
CA MET A 497 -7.74 16.06 30.43
C MET A 497 -8.07 17.55 30.55
N ARG A 498 -7.20 18.30 31.23
CA ARG A 498 -7.42 19.69 31.64
C ARG A 498 -6.34 20.60 31.05
N PHE A 499 -6.74 21.78 30.61
CA PHE A 499 -5.92 22.69 29.81
C PHE A 499 -5.71 24.00 30.57
N TYR A 500 -4.46 24.34 30.86
CA TYR A 500 -4.10 25.48 31.70
C TYR A 500 -3.22 26.44 30.91
N PHE A 501 -3.66 27.68 30.79
CA PHE A 501 -2.88 28.75 30.17
C PHE A 501 -2.26 29.64 31.24
N ASP A 502 -0.94 29.83 31.22
CA ASP A 502 -0.21 30.72 32.11
C ASP A 502 0.45 31.87 31.31
N PRO A 503 -0.23 33.04 31.19
CA PRO A 503 0.32 34.22 30.51
C PRO A 503 1.63 34.75 31.11
N LYS A 504 2.05 34.27 32.28
CA LYS A 504 3.26 34.74 32.98
C LYS A 504 4.51 33.97 32.56
N GLN A 505 4.38 32.87 31.80
CA GLN A 505 5.55 32.18 31.24
C GLN A 505 6.23 33.02 30.16
N THR A 506 7.55 33.15 30.28
CA THR A 506 8.41 33.89 29.35
C THR A 506 8.66 33.14 28.04
N ASP A 507 8.61 31.81 28.07
CA ASP A 507 8.60 30.97 26.86
C ASP A 507 7.15 30.73 26.41
N VAL A 508 6.79 31.30 25.26
CA VAL A 508 5.46 31.19 24.66
C VAL A 508 5.07 29.72 24.41
N LEU A 509 6.04 28.84 24.14
CA LEU A 509 5.80 27.40 23.93
C LEU A 509 5.49 26.64 25.24
N GLN A 510 5.64 27.28 26.40
CA GLN A 510 5.34 26.71 27.72
C GLN A 510 4.13 27.37 28.40
N GLN A 511 3.50 28.35 27.75
CA GLN A 511 2.29 29.01 28.27
C GLN A 511 1.08 28.06 28.35
N LEU A 512 0.94 27.10 27.42
CA LEU A 512 -0.08 26.05 27.50
C LEU A 512 0.50 24.75 28.09
N SER A 513 -0.04 24.33 29.24
CA SER A 513 0.21 23.02 29.82
C SER A 513 -1.06 22.20 30.00
N ILE A 514 -0.96 20.90 29.73
CA ILE A 514 -2.07 19.93 29.77
C ILE A 514 -1.79 18.95 30.90
N GLN A 515 -2.81 18.66 31.70
CA GLN A 515 -2.70 17.73 32.83
C GLN A 515 -3.77 16.64 32.73
N MET A 516 -3.40 15.40 33.08
CA MET A 516 -4.33 14.28 33.18
C MET A 516 -3.93 13.34 34.33
N ALA A 517 -4.83 13.15 35.29
CA ALA A 517 -4.49 12.77 36.66
C ALA A 517 -3.32 13.61 37.21
N ASN A 518 -2.17 12.97 37.47
CA ASN A 518 -0.93 13.59 37.93
C ASN A 518 0.10 13.87 36.82
N ALA A 519 -0.14 13.44 35.58
CA ALA A 519 0.81 13.63 34.48
C ALA A 519 0.67 15.05 33.91
N LYS A 520 1.79 15.70 33.57
CA LYS A 520 1.82 17.07 33.02
C LYS A 520 2.67 17.14 31.75
N PHE A 521 2.08 17.67 30.68
CA PHE A 521 2.73 17.85 29.38
C PHE A 521 2.64 19.31 28.92
N ASN A 522 3.68 19.81 28.27
CA ASN A 522 3.59 21.07 27.51
C ASN A 522 3.01 20.76 26.11
N TYR A 523 2.24 21.70 25.55
CA TYR A 523 1.70 21.54 24.20
C TYR A 523 2.82 21.65 23.14
N GLY A 524 2.81 20.77 22.14
CA GLY A 524 3.90 20.72 21.15
C GLY A 524 3.88 21.86 20.13
N PHE A 525 2.71 22.42 19.83
CA PHE A 525 2.47 23.40 18.76
C PHE A 525 2.86 22.94 17.33
N GLU A 526 2.86 21.64 17.04
CA GLU A 526 2.84 21.14 15.64
C GLU A 526 1.55 21.63 14.95
N TYR A 527 1.63 22.17 13.72
CA TYR A 527 0.43 22.47 12.94
C TYR A 527 -0.22 21.19 12.42
N LEU A 528 -1.49 20.98 12.76
CA LEU A 528 -2.20 19.74 12.45
C LEU A 528 -3.08 19.85 11.19
N GLY A 529 -3.45 21.05 10.75
CA GLY A 529 -4.48 21.23 9.71
C GLY A 529 -5.88 20.82 10.20
N VAL A 530 -6.84 20.70 9.28
CA VAL A 530 -8.26 20.50 9.62
C VAL A 530 -8.67 19.04 9.42
N GLN A 531 -8.06 18.18 10.24
CA GLN A 531 -8.28 16.72 10.25
C GLN A 531 -9.53 16.32 11.06
N ASP A 532 -10.24 15.28 10.60
CA ASP A 532 -11.38 14.65 11.30
C ASP A 532 -11.11 14.49 12.81
N LYS A 533 -11.98 15.09 13.64
CA LYS A 533 -11.92 14.96 15.09
C LYS A 533 -12.60 13.68 15.58
N LEU A 534 -11.90 12.91 16.42
CA LEU A 534 -12.45 11.72 17.08
C LEU A 534 -13.43 12.12 18.19
N VAL A 535 -14.60 11.49 18.24
CA VAL A 535 -15.55 11.64 19.36
C VAL A 535 -14.93 11.06 20.63
N GLN A 536 -14.81 11.89 21.67
CA GLN A 536 -14.35 11.45 22.98
C GLN A 536 -15.46 10.66 23.68
N THR A 537 -15.13 9.45 24.12
CA THR A 537 -16.04 8.52 24.80
C THR A 537 -15.35 7.98 26.06
N PRO A 538 -16.08 7.42 27.04
CA PRO A 538 -15.45 6.83 28.23
C PRO A 538 -14.42 5.72 27.95
N LEU A 539 -14.41 5.11 26.75
CA LEU A 539 -13.31 4.23 26.32
C LEU A 539 -12.09 5.02 25.81
N THR A 540 -12.32 6.10 25.06
CA THR A 540 -11.30 7.05 24.61
C THR A 540 -10.63 7.74 25.80
N ASP A 541 -11.39 8.18 26.81
CA ASP A 541 -10.87 8.86 28.00
C ASP A 541 -10.02 7.91 28.85
N ARG A 542 -10.46 6.64 28.98
CA ARG A 542 -9.64 5.57 29.58
C ARG A 542 -8.40 5.24 28.75
N CYS A 543 -8.45 5.41 27.42
CA CYS A 543 -7.26 5.31 26.57
C CYS A 543 -6.30 6.45 26.87
N TYR A 544 -6.76 7.70 26.81
CA TYR A 544 -5.97 8.90 27.10
C TYR A 544 -5.35 8.83 28.50
N LEU A 545 -6.11 8.43 29.52
CA LEU A 545 -5.60 8.24 30.88
C LEU A 545 -4.53 7.14 30.95
N THR A 546 -4.76 5.98 30.32
CA THR A 546 -3.78 4.88 30.36
C THR A 546 -2.51 5.20 29.57
N MET A 547 -2.63 5.94 28.46
CA MET A 547 -1.51 6.32 27.60
C MET A 547 -0.71 7.49 28.18
N THR A 548 -1.34 8.55 28.71
CA THR A 548 -0.64 9.62 29.45
C THR A 548 0.11 9.06 30.65
N GLN A 549 -0.48 8.11 31.37
CA GLN A 549 0.16 7.38 32.46
C GLN A 549 1.19 6.33 32.01
N ALA A 550 1.34 6.08 30.70
CA ALA A 550 2.47 5.35 30.13
C ALA A 550 3.63 6.31 29.80
N LEU A 551 3.31 7.46 29.22
CA LEU A 551 4.26 8.54 28.89
C LEU A 551 4.96 9.08 30.15
N GLU A 552 4.20 9.38 31.20
CA GLU A 552 4.73 9.81 32.51
C GLU A 552 5.69 8.76 33.10
N ALA A 553 5.31 7.47 32.99
CA ALA A 553 6.14 6.34 33.42
C ALA A 553 7.30 5.98 32.47
N ARG A 554 7.49 6.74 31.37
CA ARG A 554 8.49 6.50 30.33
C ARG A 554 8.44 5.05 29.79
N LEU A 555 7.22 4.61 29.50
CA LEU A 555 6.83 3.34 28.85
C LEU A 555 6.14 3.62 27.52
N GLY A 556 6.15 2.63 26.62
CA GLY A 556 5.35 2.68 25.40
C GLY A 556 3.87 2.40 25.65
N GLY A 557 3.00 2.84 24.74
CA GLY A 557 1.55 2.58 24.82
C GLY A 557 1.12 1.41 23.93
N SER A 558 0.26 0.52 24.43
CA SER A 558 -0.16 -0.70 23.71
C SER A 558 -1.68 -0.95 23.72
N PRO A 559 -2.47 -0.14 22.99
CA PRO A 559 -3.89 -0.42 22.78
C PRO A 559 -4.08 -1.67 21.90
N PHE A 560 -4.80 -2.66 22.42
CA PHE A 560 -5.08 -3.93 21.74
C PHE A 560 -6.57 -4.26 21.72
N GLY A 561 -7.03 -4.96 20.69
CA GLY A 561 -8.44 -5.31 20.53
C GLY A 561 -8.81 -5.55 19.06
N PRO A 562 -10.09 -5.85 18.76
CA PRO A 562 -10.54 -6.14 17.38
C PRO A 562 -10.23 -5.01 16.38
N ALA A 563 -10.24 -5.35 15.09
CA ALA A 563 -10.19 -4.36 14.01
C ALA A 563 -11.46 -3.49 14.03
N GLY A 564 -11.31 -2.18 13.82
CA GLY A 564 -12.43 -1.21 13.83
C GLY A 564 -12.85 -0.69 15.21
N THR A 565 -12.07 -0.88 16.27
CA THR A 565 -12.36 -0.33 17.62
C THR A 565 -11.71 1.02 17.93
N GLY A 566 -11.13 1.71 16.93
CA GLY A 566 -10.58 3.06 17.09
C GLY A 566 -9.20 3.15 17.75
N LYS A 567 -8.37 2.10 17.64
CA LYS A 567 -7.09 1.96 18.39
C LYS A 567 -6.03 2.98 17.94
N THR A 568 -5.73 2.95 16.65
CA THR A 568 -4.74 3.82 15.99
C THR A 568 -5.24 5.26 16.00
N GLU A 569 -6.53 5.44 15.76
CA GLU A 569 -7.25 6.70 15.78
C GLU A 569 -7.20 7.36 17.17
N SER A 570 -7.33 6.59 18.26
CA SER A 570 -7.20 7.12 19.63
C SER A 570 -5.78 7.55 19.97
N VAL A 571 -4.74 6.83 19.53
CA VAL A 571 -3.34 7.25 19.70
C VAL A 571 -3.06 8.52 18.90
N LYS A 572 -3.53 8.59 17.66
CA LYS A 572 -3.39 9.77 16.79
C LYS A 572 -4.09 10.99 17.40
N ALA A 573 -5.34 10.82 17.84
CA ALA A 573 -6.12 11.88 18.47
C ALA A 573 -5.51 12.35 19.80
N LEU A 574 -4.94 11.45 20.62
CA LEU A 574 -4.20 11.84 21.83
C LEU A 574 -2.98 12.70 21.50
N GLY A 575 -2.18 12.32 20.50
CA GLY A 575 -1.01 13.10 20.10
C GLY A 575 -1.38 14.46 19.52
N HIS A 576 -2.45 14.54 18.73
CA HIS A 576 -3.05 15.80 18.29
C HIS A 576 -3.48 16.68 19.48
N GLN A 577 -4.10 16.07 20.50
CA GLN A 577 -4.57 16.77 21.70
C GLN A 577 -3.41 17.30 22.57
N LEU A 578 -2.21 16.74 22.44
CA LEU A 578 -0.96 17.26 23.01
C LEU A 578 -0.11 18.09 22.02
N GLY A 579 -0.61 18.34 20.80
CA GLY A 579 0.05 19.16 19.78
C GLY A 579 1.31 18.52 19.18
N ARG A 580 1.36 17.19 19.12
CA ARG A 580 2.52 16.39 18.72
C ARG A 580 2.37 15.81 17.32
N PHE A 581 3.49 15.75 16.61
CA PHE A 581 3.57 15.08 15.31
C PHE A 581 3.48 13.56 15.53
N VAL A 582 2.34 12.97 15.14
CA VAL A 582 2.13 11.50 15.18
C VAL A 582 2.33 10.92 13.79
N LEU A 583 3.25 9.96 13.68
CA LEU A 583 3.50 9.18 12.48
C LEU A 583 2.92 7.78 12.69
N VAL A 584 2.03 7.37 11.77
CA VAL A 584 1.46 6.02 11.74
C VAL A 584 2.22 5.21 10.70
N PHE A 585 2.81 4.10 11.13
CA PHE A 585 3.50 3.14 10.28
C PHE A 585 2.70 1.83 10.30
N ASN A 586 2.15 1.42 9.16
CA ASN A 586 1.51 0.11 9.03
C ASN A 586 2.62 -0.94 8.89
N CYS A 587 2.70 -1.90 9.80
CA CYS A 587 3.69 -2.96 9.72
C CYS A 587 3.27 -4.07 8.73
N ASP A 588 4.18 -4.43 7.84
CA ASP A 588 4.09 -5.55 6.92
C ASP A 588 5.32 -6.47 7.05
N GLU A 589 5.35 -7.57 6.30
CA GLU A 589 6.43 -8.58 6.35
C GLU A 589 7.74 -8.12 5.67
N THR A 590 7.74 -6.96 4.99
CA THR A 590 8.90 -6.41 4.25
C THR A 590 9.72 -5.40 5.07
N PHE A 591 9.24 -5.01 6.26
CA PHE A 591 9.88 -4.02 7.12
C PHE A 591 11.25 -4.48 7.69
N ASP A 592 12.35 -3.99 7.12
CA ASP A 592 13.72 -4.31 7.57
C ASP A 592 14.17 -3.57 8.86
N PHE A 593 15.15 -4.16 9.56
CA PHE A 593 15.72 -3.67 10.81
C PHE A 593 16.45 -2.34 10.64
N GLN A 594 17.06 -2.08 9.48
CA GLN A 594 17.68 -0.79 9.19
C GLN A 594 16.62 0.30 9.01
N ALA A 595 15.48 -0.01 8.36
CA ALA A 595 14.37 0.90 8.21
C ALA A 595 13.72 1.24 9.57
N MET A 596 13.45 0.24 10.41
CA MET A 596 12.94 0.44 11.78
C MET A 596 13.92 1.27 12.63
N GLY A 597 15.20 0.90 12.66
CA GLY A 597 16.21 1.63 13.42
C GLY A 597 16.33 3.09 12.99
N ARG A 598 16.33 3.34 11.67
CA ARG A 598 16.33 4.68 11.07
C ARG A 598 15.10 5.51 11.46
N ILE A 599 13.90 4.92 11.45
CA ILE A 599 12.67 5.58 11.91
C ILE A 599 12.82 5.98 13.38
N PHE A 600 13.34 5.11 14.24
CA PHE A 600 13.59 5.47 15.64
C PHE A 600 14.60 6.60 15.82
N VAL A 601 15.65 6.70 14.99
CA VAL A 601 16.58 7.87 15.03
C VAL A 601 15.82 9.16 14.77
N GLY A 602 14.98 9.20 13.72
CA GLY A 602 14.14 10.37 13.40
C GLY A 602 13.16 10.72 14.52
N LEU A 603 12.42 9.74 15.03
CA LEU A 603 11.46 9.92 16.13
C LEU A 603 12.15 10.46 17.40
N CYS A 604 13.30 9.88 17.78
CA CYS A 604 14.10 10.32 18.93
C CYS A 604 14.61 11.76 18.78
N GLN A 605 15.13 12.14 17.61
CA GLN A 605 15.70 13.47 17.39
C GLN A 605 14.63 14.57 17.28
N VAL A 606 13.49 14.28 16.63
CA VAL A 606 12.36 15.23 16.50
C VAL A 606 11.55 15.34 17.80
N GLY A 607 11.43 14.26 18.58
CA GLY A 607 10.41 14.15 19.63
C GLY A 607 9.00 13.88 19.08
N ALA A 608 8.93 13.29 17.88
CA ALA A 608 7.68 12.83 17.28
C ALA A 608 7.20 11.51 17.93
N TRP A 609 5.95 11.15 17.68
CA TRP A 609 5.34 9.92 18.18
C TRP A 609 5.25 8.87 17.08
N GLY A 610 5.87 7.71 17.29
CA GLY A 610 5.75 6.57 16.38
C GLY A 610 4.62 5.65 16.81
N CYS A 611 3.55 5.56 16.02
CA CYS A 611 2.48 4.60 16.18
C CYS A 611 2.63 3.49 15.13
N PHE A 612 3.02 2.30 15.55
CA PHE A 612 3.17 1.15 14.67
C PHE A 612 1.87 0.34 14.70
N ASP A 613 1.11 0.45 13.62
CA ASP A 613 -0.16 -0.26 13.45
C ASP A 613 0.08 -1.69 12.95
N GLU A 614 -0.79 -2.61 13.36
CA GLU A 614 -0.68 -4.03 13.05
C GLU A 614 0.69 -4.65 13.43
N PHE A 615 1.37 -4.15 14.47
CA PHE A 615 2.76 -4.49 14.82
C PHE A 615 3.02 -6.01 14.96
N ASN A 616 1.97 -6.80 15.21
CA ASN A 616 2.01 -8.26 15.22
C ASN A 616 2.00 -8.95 13.82
N ARG A 617 2.18 -8.22 12.72
CA ARG A 617 2.52 -8.74 11.37
C ARG A 617 4.03 -8.90 11.14
N LEU A 618 4.89 -8.28 11.97
CA LEU A 618 6.35 -8.45 11.88
C LEU A 618 6.80 -9.86 12.29
N GLU A 619 7.85 -10.39 11.65
CA GLU A 619 8.49 -11.65 12.06
C GLU A 619 8.94 -11.63 13.54
N GLU A 620 8.93 -12.79 14.20
CA GLU A 620 9.39 -12.93 15.59
C GLU A 620 10.87 -12.52 15.78
N ARG A 621 11.73 -12.78 14.78
CA ARG A 621 13.13 -12.33 14.76
C ARG A 621 13.23 -10.80 14.79
N MET A 622 12.40 -10.15 13.98
CA MET A 622 12.31 -8.70 13.86
C MET A 622 11.74 -8.06 15.13
N LEU A 623 10.67 -8.62 15.69
CA LEU A 623 10.09 -8.21 16.98
C LEU A 623 11.12 -8.28 18.12
N SER A 624 11.96 -9.31 18.14
CA SER A 624 13.04 -9.44 19.11
C SER A 624 14.09 -8.32 18.96
N ALA A 625 14.61 -8.10 17.74
CA ALA A 625 15.62 -7.10 17.46
C ALA A 625 15.13 -5.65 17.71
N VAL A 626 13.87 -5.36 17.36
CA VAL A 626 13.21 -4.06 17.65
C VAL A 626 13.02 -3.89 19.16
N SER A 627 12.72 -4.94 19.93
CA SER A 627 12.53 -4.83 21.39
C SER A 627 13.77 -4.27 22.11
N GLN A 628 14.98 -4.61 21.62
CA GLN A 628 16.25 -4.10 22.13
C GLN A 628 16.43 -2.59 21.84
N GLN A 629 16.10 -2.14 20.62
CA GLN A 629 16.12 -0.71 20.25
C GLN A 629 15.13 0.09 21.12
N VAL A 630 13.90 -0.40 21.27
CA VAL A 630 12.88 0.23 22.13
C VAL A 630 13.34 0.29 23.60
N GLN A 631 14.01 -0.75 24.09
CA GLN A 631 14.55 -0.76 25.46
C GLN A 631 15.62 0.33 25.65
N TYR A 632 16.56 0.49 24.72
CA TYR A 632 17.61 1.54 24.80
C TYR A 632 17.03 2.95 24.76
N ILE A 633 15.94 3.18 24.02
CA ILE A 633 15.23 4.46 23.99
C ILE A 633 14.52 4.71 25.33
N GLN A 634 13.81 3.71 25.87
CA GLN A 634 13.09 3.86 27.14
C GLN A 634 14.01 4.03 28.36
N VAL A 635 15.17 3.36 28.39
CA VAL A 635 16.16 3.56 29.46
C VAL A 635 16.67 5.00 29.43
N ALA A 636 17.05 5.52 28.26
CA ALA A 636 17.46 6.91 28.08
C ALA A 636 16.36 7.91 28.49
N LEU A 637 15.09 7.65 28.13
CA LEU A 637 13.95 8.46 28.56
C LEU A 637 13.70 8.43 30.08
N ARG A 638 13.99 7.31 30.76
CA ARG A 638 13.90 7.21 32.23
C ARG A 638 15.01 7.98 32.93
N GLU A 639 16.23 8.01 32.37
CA GLU A 639 17.30 8.86 32.89
C GLU A 639 16.97 10.36 32.84
N HIS A 640 16.09 10.80 31.92
CA HIS A 640 15.60 12.18 31.87
C HIS A 640 14.80 12.56 33.13
N SER A 641 14.06 11.60 33.68
CA SER A 641 13.24 11.80 34.88
C SER A 641 14.04 11.77 36.19
N ASN A 642 15.37 11.59 36.15
CA ASN A 642 16.21 11.60 37.35
C ASN A 642 16.48 13.04 37.83
N PRO A 643 15.98 13.46 39.01
CA PRO A 643 16.13 14.84 39.49
C PRO A 643 17.58 15.23 39.82
N ASN A 644 18.48 14.25 39.99
CA ASN A 644 19.89 14.48 40.31
C ASN A 644 20.79 14.60 39.05
N ARG A 645 20.22 14.55 37.84
CA ARG A 645 20.97 14.71 36.58
C ARG A 645 21.12 16.19 36.22
N ASP A 646 22.32 16.58 35.79
CA ASP A 646 22.51 17.89 35.14
C ASP A 646 21.73 17.93 33.81
N ARG A 647 20.80 18.89 33.71
CA ARG A 647 19.95 19.13 32.54
C ARG A 647 20.71 19.79 31.38
N SER A 648 21.94 20.26 31.59
CA SER A 648 22.80 20.78 30.51
C SER A 648 23.25 19.68 29.54
N VAL A 649 23.39 18.45 30.03
CA VAL A 649 23.95 17.32 29.25
C VAL A 649 22.84 16.64 28.44
N PRO A 650 22.88 16.69 27.09
CA PRO A 650 21.88 16.03 26.26
C PRO A 650 21.87 14.52 26.50
N ILE A 651 20.70 13.92 26.42
CA ILE A 651 20.56 12.46 26.54
C ILE A 651 20.87 11.84 25.19
N THR A 652 21.85 10.95 25.15
CA THR A 652 22.11 10.10 24.00
C THR A 652 21.76 8.65 24.31
N THR A 653 21.42 7.90 23.26
CA THR A 653 21.24 6.45 23.30
C THR A 653 21.94 5.84 22.10
N GLU A 654 22.35 4.57 22.19
CA GLU A 654 23.02 3.90 21.08
C GLU A 654 22.02 3.15 20.19
N LEU A 655 21.86 3.64 18.96
CA LEU A 655 20.98 3.05 17.94
C LEU A 655 21.79 2.86 16.65
N LEU A 656 21.74 1.67 16.06
CA LEU A 656 22.51 1.31 14.85
C LEU A 656 24.01 1.66 14.98
N ASN A 657 24.59 1.42 16.17
CA ASN A 657 25.98 1.75 16.54
C ASN A 657 26.34 3.25 16.41
N LYS A 658 25.34 4.13 16.57
CA LYS A 658 25.50 5.60 16.61
C LYS A 658 24.95 6.14 17.92
N GLN A 659 25.61 7.14 18.48
CA GLN A 659 25.07 7.94 19.59
C GLN A 659 24.04 8.94 19.05
N VAL A 660 22.79 8.80 19.49
CA VAL A 660 21.63 9.56 18.98
C VAL A 660 20.99 10.35 20.12
N LYS A 661 20.80 11.66 19.94
CA LYS A 661 20.10 12.51 20.90
C LYS A 661 18.62 12.10 21.01
N VAL A 662 18.13 11.95 22.23
CA VAL A 662 16.72 11.62 22.54
C VAL A 662 16.01 12.86 23.08
N SER A 663 14.93 13.26 22.41
CA SER A 663 13.98 14.26 22.90
C SER A 663 13.07 13.68 23.98
N PRO A 664 12.80 14.39 25.09
CA PRO A 664 11.95 13.87 26.19
C PRO A 664 10.47 13.77 25.84
N ASP A 665 10.05 14.28 24.68
CA ASP A 665 8.68 14.21 24.17
C ASP A 665 8.42 12.98 23.27
N MET A 666 9.48 12.25 22.89
CA MET A 666 9.43 11.03 22.08
C MET A 666 8.57 9.95 22.75
N ALA A 667 7.70 9.33 21.96
CA ALA A 667 6.87 8.21 22.40
C ALA A 667 6.73 7.13 21.33
N ILE A 668 6.59 5.88 21.79
CA ILE A 668 6.39 4.71 20.94
C ILE A 668 5.06 4.05 21.34
N PHE A 669 4.19 3.84 20.36
CA PHE A 669 2.93 3.15 20.49
C PHE A 669 2.89 1.97 19.53
N ILE A 670 2.31 0.85 19.97
CA ILE A 670 2.04 -0.32 19.12
C ILE A 670 0.57 -0.67 19.21
N THR A 671 -0.07 -0.97 18.08
CA THR A 671 -1.40 -1.59 18.08
C THR A 671 -1.26 -3.09 17.80
N MET A 672 -2.27 -3.87 18.19
CA MET A 672 -2.38 -5.25 17.73
C MET A 672 -3.85 -5.70 17.65
N ASN A 673 -4.13 -6.55 16.66
CA ASN A 673 -5.36 -7.31 16.55
C ASN A 673 -5.07 -8.74 17.07
N PRO A 674 -5.42 -9.08 18.32
CA PRO A 674 -5.21 -10.42 18.87
C PRO A 674 -6.19 -11.44 18.26
N GLY A 675 -5.77 -12.69 18.11
CA GLY A 675 -6.63 -13.79 17.64
C GLY A 675 -6.88 -13.83 16.14
N TYR A 676 -6.24 -12.98 15.34
CA TYR A 676 -6.18 -13.14 13.88
C TYR A 676 -5.17 -14.22 13.49
N ALA A 677 -5.46 -14.96 12.41
CA ALA A 677 -4.50 -15.89 11.82
C ALA A 677 -3.32 -15.14 11.18
N GLY A 678 -2.17 -15.82 11.04
CA GLY A 678 -0.98 -15.24 10.39
C GLY A 678 -0.25 -14.16 11.20
N ARG A 679 -0.52 -14.02 12.51
CA ARG A 679 0.08 -12.97 13.35
C ARG A 679 0.91 -13.55 14.49
N SER A 680 2.09 -12.95 14.71
CA SER A 680 3.02 -13.34 15.77
C SER A 680 2.54 -12.92 17.15
N ASN A 681 2.94 -13.68 18.17
CA ASN A 681 2.81 -13.23 19.56
C ASN A 681 3.96 -12.27 19.91
N LEU A 682 3.69 -11.22 20.67
CA LEU A 682 4.75 -10.33 21.14
C LEU A 682 5.67 -11.04 22.14
N PRO A 683 7.01 -10.89 22.03
CA PRO A 683 7.95 -11.40 23.04
C PRO A 683 7.70 -10.80 24.44
N ASP A 684 7.88 -11.59 25.50
CA ASP A 684 7.60 -11.13 26.87
C ASP A 684 8.53 -10.01 27.36
N ASN A 685 9.72 -9.90 26.77
CA ASN A 685 10.61 -8.76 27.02
C ASN A 685 10.00 -7.46 26.47
N LEU A 686 9.43 -7.50 25.26
CA LEU A 686 8.72 -6.36 24.68
C LEU A 686 7.46 -6.02 25.50
N LYS A 687 6.66 -7.02 25.93
CA LYS A 687 5.45 -6.77 26.75
C LYS A 687 5.73 -5.95 28.01
N LYS A 688 6.90 -6.11 28.65
CA LYS A 688 7.33 -5.35 29.84
C LYS A 688 7.68 -3.88 29.55
N LEU A 689 7.92 -3.52 28.29
CA LEU A 689 8.24 -2.16 27.85
C LEU A 689 6.98 -1.34 27.51
N PHE A 690 5.80 -1.96 27.50
CA PHE A 690 4.56 -1.31 27.07
C PHE A 690 3.44 -1.44 28.09
N ARG A 691 2.73 -0.34 28.35
CA ARG A 691 1.49 -0.34 29.13
C ARG A 691 0.32 -0.66 28.19
N SER A 692 -0.26 -1.85 28.36
CA SER A 692 -1.32 -2.35 27.48
C SER A 692 -2.71 -1.92 27.92
N LEU A 693 -3.64 -1.81 26.96
CA LEU A 693 -5.05 -1.49 27.21
C LEU A 693 -5.97 -2.25 26.26
N ALA A 694 -6.98 -2.92 26.80
CA ALA A 694 -8.00 -3.62 26.02
C ALA A 694 -9.09 -2.68 25.50
N MET A 695 -9.12 -2.43 24.19
CA MET A 695 -10.16 -1.67 23.48
C MET A 695 -11.12 -2.64 22.77
N THR A 696 -11.99 -3.28 23.56
CA THR A 696 -12.85 -4.39 23.12
C THR A 696 -14.14 -3.96 22.42
N LYS A 697 -14.86 -2.98 22.97
CA LYS A 697 -16.15 -2.48 22.44
C LYS A 697 -16.25 -0.96 22.60
N PRO A 698 -16.27 -0.17 21.51
CA PRO A 698 -16.50 1.28 21.57
C PRO A 698 -17.99 1.60 21.84
N ASP A 699 -18.24 2.78 22.41
CA ASP A 699 -19.61 3.28 22.63
C ASP A 699 -20.19 3.83 21.33
N ARG A 700 -20.86 2.96 20.58
CA ARG A 700 -21.56 3.33 19.34
C ARG A 700 -22.69 4.35 19.56
N GLN A 701 -23.28 4.41 20.76
CA GLN A 701 -24.43 5.27 21.04
C GLN A 701 -23.99 6.72 21.24
N LEU A 702 -22.96 6.94 22.06
CA LEU A 702 -22.39 8.28 22.23
C LEU A 702 -21.76 8.79 20.92
N ILE A 703 -21.06 7.93 20.17
CA ILE A 703 -20.55 8.29 18.83
C ILE A 703 -21.70 8.73 17.91
N ALA A 704 -22.80 7.98 17.85
CA ALA A 704 -23.95 8.32 17.00
C ALA A 704 -24.63 9.63 17.43
N GLN A 705 -24.75 9.88 18.73
CA GLN A 705 -25.30 11.11 19.30
C GLN A 705 -24.48 12.34 18.88
N VAL A 706 -23.16 12.31 19.10
CA VAL A 706 -22.28 13.45 18.78
C VAL A 706 -22.23 13.68 17.26
N MET A 707 -22.19 12.62 16.46
CA MET A 707 -22.24 12.73 14.99
C MET A 707 -23.56 13.31 14.46
N LEU A 708 -24.70 12.93 15.02
CA LEU A 708 -25.99 13.51 14.62
C LEU A 708 -26.05 14.99 15.01
N TYR A 709 -25.61 15.35 16.22
CA TYR A 709 -25.61 16.74 16.68
C TYR A 709 -24.63 17.61 15.86
N SER A 710 -23.48 17.09 15.43
CA SER A 710 -22.57 17.79 14.50
C SER A 710 -23.09 17.89 13.06
N GLN A 711 -24.13 17.13 12.70
CA GLN A 711 -24.90 17.32 11.46
C GLN A 711 -26.17 18.17 11.66
N GLY A 712 -26.30 18.84 12.82
CA GLY A 712 -27.41 19.75 13.12
C GLY A 712 -28.72 19.05 13.48
N PHE A 713 -28.68 17.81 13.98
CA PHE A 713 -29.87 17.13 14.52
C PHE A 713 -30.12 17.52 15.98
N ARG A 714 -31.26 18.16 16.25
CA ARG A 714 -31.62 18.61 17.60
C ARG A 714 -32.03 17.45 18.51
N THR A 715 -32.69 16.41 17.97
CA THR A 715 -33.15 15.22 18.73
C THR A 715 -32.11 14.09 18.81
N ALA A 716 -30.83 14.36 18.54
CA ALA A 716 -29.74 13.39 18.43
C ALA A 716 -29.67 12.36 19.59
N GLU A 717 -29.94 12.77 20.84
CA GLU A 717 -29.95 11.85 22.00
C GLU A 717 -31.05 10.78 21.94
N ILE A 718 -32.17 11.05 21.26
CA ILE A 718 -33.29 10.11 21.08
C ILE A 718 -33.01 9.21 19.88
N LEU A 719 -32.56 9.81 18.77
CA LEU A 719 -32.20 9.11 17.54
C LEU A 719 -31.08 8.09 17.76
N ALA A 720 -30.02 8.47 18.49
CA ALA A 720 -28.91 7.57 18.84
C ALA A 720 -29.36 6.33 19.63
N LYS A 721 -30.30 6.51 20.57
CA LYS A 721 -30.90 5.43 21.38
C LYS A 721 -31.78 4.48 20.54
N LYS A 722 -32.24 4.87 19.35
CA LYS A 722 -32.96 4.01 18.40
C LYS A 722 -32.03 3.34 17.38
N ILE A 723 -31.18 4.11 16.71
CA ILE A 723 -30.41 3.64 15.55
C ILE A 723 -29.34 2.61 15.91
N VAL A 724 -28.74 2.70 17.10
CA VAL A 724 -27.68 1.77 17.52
C VAL A 724 -28.23 0.39 17.92
N PRO A 725 -29.36 0.28 18.66
CA PRO A 725 -30.10 -0.98 18.76
C PRO A 725 -30.57 -1.52 17.41
N PHE A 726 -31.08 -0.69 16.50
CA PHE A 726 -31.47 -1.13 15.15
C PHE A 726 -30.30 -1.78 14.39
N PHE A 727 -29.12 -1.14 14.36
CA PHE A 727 -27.91 -1.72 13.77
C PHE A 727 -27.49 -3.04 14.42
N LYS A 728 -27.70 -3.20 15.74
CA LYS A 728 -27.44 -4.46 16.45
C LYS A 728 -28.46 -5.54 16.10
N LEU A 729 -29.73 -5.19 15.96
CA LEU A 729 -30.78 -6.14 15.53
C LEU A 729 -30.53 -6.60 14.08
N CYS A 730 -30.02 -5.73 13.20
CA CYS A 730 -29.59 -6.12 11.86
C CYS A 730 -28.46 -7.18 11.90
N ASP A 731 -27.44 -6.95 12.74
CA ASP A 731 -26.28 -7.86 12.96
C ASP A 731 -26.66 -9.20 13.62
N GLU A 732 -27.82 -9.27 14.29
CA GLU A 732 -28.31 -10.45 15.02
C GLU A 732 -29.48 -11.20 14.35
N GLN A 733 -30.22 -10.59 13.43
CA GLN A 733 -31.44 -11.17 12.83
C GLN A 733 -31.44 -11.30 11.30
N LEU A 734 -30.64 -10.52 10.57
CA LEU A 734 -30.53 -10.67 9.12
C LEU A 734 -29.62 -11.85 8.75
N SER A 735 -29.70 -12.33 7.52
CA SER A 735 -28.89 -13.47 7.07
C SER A 735 -27.38 -13.18 7.19
N SER A 736 -26.59 -14.18 7.62
CA SER A 736 -25.15 -13.99 7.92
C SER A 736 -24.28 -14.01 6.65
N GLN A 737 -24.50 -13.04 5.76
CA GLN A 737 -23.69 -12.84 4.56
C GLN A 737 -22.28 -12.36 4.93
N SER A 738 -21.27 -12.74 4.13
CA SER A 738 -19.88 -12.28 4.37
C SER A 738 -19.74 -10.76 4.31
N HIS A 739 -20.55 -10.13 3.46
CA HIS A 739 -20.44 -8.74 3.01
C HIS A 739 -21.27 -7.72 3.80
N TYR A 740 -21.94 -8.15 4.87
CA TYR A 740 -22.68 -7.26 5.76
C TYR A 740 -21.74 -6.63 6.80
N ASP A 741 -21.54 -5.30 6.72
CA ASP A 741 -20.94 -4.52 7.79
C ASP A 741 -22.00 -3.66 8.49
N PHE A 742 -22.35 -4.06 9.72
CA PHE A 742 -23.08 -3.24 10.68
C PHE A 742 -22.11 -2.63 11.71
N GLY A 743 -20.87 -2.36 11.29
CA GLY A 743 -19.80 -1.77 12.08
C GLY A 743 -19.90 -0.24 12.23
N LEU A 744 -18.89 0.36 12.88
CA LEU A 744 -18.83 1.80 13.08
C LEU A 744 -18.61 2.60 11.79
N ARG A 745 -17.95 2.03 10.76
CA ARG A 745 -17.72 2.71 9.47
C ARG A 745 -19.03 2.83 8.68
N ALA A 746 -19.79 1.74 8.59
CA ALA A 746 -21.16 1.79 8.06
C ALA A 746 -22.03 2.82 8.80
N LEU A 747 -22.01 2.82 10.14
CA LEU A 747 -22.74 3.81 10.94
C LEU A 747 -22.28 5.26 10.67
N LYS A 748 -20.96 5.55 10.59
CA LYS A 748 -20.42 6.88 10.22
C LYS A 748 -21.04 7.36 8.90
N SER A 749 -21.11 6.47 7.91
CA SER A 749 -21.66 6.75 6.58
C SER A 749 -23.15 7.13 6.61
N VAL A 750 -23.98 6.39 7.35
CA VAL A 750 -25.42 6.69 7.47
C VAL A 750 -25.67 8.05 8.14
N LEU A 751 -24.93 8.38 9.20
CA LEU A 751 -25.17 9.62 9.94
C LEU A 751 -24.73 10.87 9.16
N ILE A 752 -23.63 10.78 8.39
CA ILE A 752 -23.21 11.84 7.45
C ILE A 752 -24.23 12.00 6.32
N SER A 753 -24.71 10.88 5.76
CA SER A 753 -25.74 10.89 4.71
C SER A 753 -27.05 11.51 5.21
N ALA A 754 -27.48 11.22 6.45
CA ALA A 754 -28.64 11.86 7.07
C ALA A 754 -28.48 13.38 7.21
N GLY A 755 -27.27 13.86 7.50
CA GLY A 755 -26.93 15.29 7.48
C GLY A 755 -27.08 15.93 6.09
N ASN A 756 -26.66 15.23 5.03
CA ASN A 756 -26.85 15.70 3.66
C ASN A 756 -28.33 15.78 3.28
N VAL A 757 -29.11 14.72 3.59
CA VAL A 757 -30.57 14.69 3.33
C VAL A 757 -31.30 15.77 4.13
N LYS A 758 -30.92 16.05 5.39
CA LYS A 758 -31.49 17.18 6.15
C LYS A 758 -31.26 18.51 5.43
N ARG A 759 -30.02 18.78 4.99
CA ARG A 759 -29.66 20.02 4.26
C ARG A 759 -30.39 20.13 2.91
N GLU A 760 -30.49 19.05 2.14
CA GLU A 760 -31.22 19.05 0.86
C GLU A 760 -32.72 19.34 1.07
N ARG A 761 -33.36 18.74 2.08
CA ARG A 761 -34.77 18.97 2.41
C ARG A 761 -35.02 20.41 2.88
N ILE A 762 -34.10 21.00 3.66
CA ILE A 762 -34.11 22.46 3.99
C ILE A 762 -33.99 23.30 2.72
N GLN A 763 -33.01 23.04 1.85
CA GLN A 763 -32.83 23.78 0.59
C GLN A 763 -34.00 23.63 -0.40
N LYS A 764 -34.74 22.52 -0.35
CA LYS A 764 -35.99 22.36 -1.11
C LYS A 764 -37.09 23.27 -0.55
N ILE A 765 -37.38 23.17 0.76
CA ILE A 765 -38.41 23.98 1.42
C ILE A 765 -38.11 25.48 1.29
N LYS A 766 -36.83 25.88 1.42
CA LYS A 766 -36.36 27.26 1.21
C LYS A 766 -36.70 27.78 -0.19
N ARG A 767 -36.46 26.99 -1.25
CA ARG A 767 -36.83 27.34 -2.62
C ARG A 767 -38.36 27.45 -2.77
N GLU A 768 -39.11 26.47 -2.30
CA GLU A 768 -40.57 26.49 -2.39
C GLU A 768 -41.21 27.66 -1.59
N LYS A 769 -40.67 28.06 -0.44
CA LYS A 769 -41.12 29.28 0.30
C LYS A 769 -40.78 30.56 -0.47
N LEU A 770 -39.56 30.66 -1.01
CA LEU A 770 -39.12 31.82 -1.80
C LEU A 770 -39.94 31.98 -3.10
N GLU A 771 -40.27 30.88 -3.78
CA GLU A 771 -41.15 30.83 -4.95
C GLU A 771 -42.60 31.23 -4.62
N ARG A 772 -43.04 31.03 -3.37
CA ARG A 772 -44.34 31.50 -2.85
C ARG A 772 -44.31 32.95 -2.34
N GLY A 773 -43.14 33.57 -2.22
CA GLY A 773 -42.98 34.91 -1.64
C GLY A 773 -43.21 34.99 -0.13
N GLU A 774 -43.08 33.87 0.58
CA GLU A 774 -43.13 33.81 2.04
C GLU A 774 -41.81 34.26 2.68
N ASP A 775 -41.85 34.75 3.92
CA ASP A 775 -40.64 35.04 4.69
C ASP A 775 -39.91 33.75 5.11
N VAL A 776 -38.58 33.80 5.14
CA VAL A 776 -37.72 32.61 5.19
C VAL A 776 -36.78 32.64 6.39
N ASP A 777 -37.29 32.19 7.54
CA ASP A 777 -36.45 31.75 8.65
C ASP A 777 -36.02 30.29 8.43
N GLU A 778 -34.71 30.06 8.32
CA GLU A 778 -34.15 28.70 8.22
C GLU A 778 -34.26 27.91 9.53
N ASN A 779 -34.35 28.59 10.68
CA ASN A 779 -34.44 27.95 12.00
C ASN A 779 -35.84 27.36 12.24
N ASP A 780 -36.91 28.07 11.88
CA ASP A 780 -38.29 27.57 11.87
C ASP A 780 -38.43 26.34 10.95
N ILE A 781 -37.83 26.38 9.76
CA ILE A 781 -37.81 25.23 8.84
C ILE A 781 -37.03 24.05 9.46
N ALA A 782 -35.89 24.32 10.10
CA ALA A 782 -35.05 23.30 10.75
C ALA A 782 -35.70 22.65 11.99
N GLU A 783 -36.53 23.40 12.72
CA GLU A 783 -37.23 22.95 13.92
C GLU A 783 -38.44 22.08 13.61
N ASN A 784 -39.22 22.44 12.59
CA ASN A 784 -40.42 21.70 12.18
C ASN A 784 -40.16 20.48 11.27
N LEU A 785 -38.89 20.18 10.95
CA LEU A 785 -38.53 19.03 10.09
C LEU A 785 -38.57 17.69 10.85
N PRO A 786 -39.23 16.64 10.30
CA PRO A 786 -39.31 15.33 10.95
C PRO A 786 -37.97 14.58 10.89
N GLU A 787 -37.10 14.81 11.87
CA GLU A 787 -35.76 14.22 11.94
C GLU A 787 -35.74 12.67 11.91
N GLN A 788 -36.80 12.02 12.39
CA GLN A 788 -36.94 10.56 12.31
C GLN A 788 -37.17 10.06 10.88
N GLU A 789 -37.92 10.78 10.03
CA GLU A 789 -38.08 10.41 8.61
C GLU A 789 -36.74 10.49 7.87
N ILE A 790 -35.99 11.58 8.10
CA ILE A 790 -34.70 11.83 7.45
C ILE A 790 -33.69 10.73 7.79
N LEU A 791 -33.66 10.28 9.05
CA LEU A 791 -32.79 9.19 9.48
C LEU A 791 -33.20 7.85 8.84
N ILE A 792 -34.50 7.54 8.77
CA ILE A 792 -35.00 6.33 8.10
C ILE A 792 -34.72 6.37 6.60
N GLN A 793 -34.93 7.51 5.94
CA GLN A 793 -34.59 7.69 4.53
C GLN A 793 -33.11 7.37 4.30
N SER A 794 -32.21 7.97 5.07
CA SER A 794 -30.78 7.72 4.94
C SER A 794 -30.37 6.28 5.28
N VAL A 795 -31.08 5.60 6.20
CA VAL A 795 -30.88 4.16 6.46
C VAL A 795 -31.28 3.34 5.24
N CYS A 796 -32.44 3.59 4.66
CA CYS A 796 -32.92 2.89 3.48
C CYS A 796 -31.96 3.07 2.29
N GLU A 797 -31.56 4.30 1.99
CA GLU A 797 -30.69 4.65 0.85
C GLU A 797 -29.27 4.07 0.98
N THR A 798 -28.77 3.84 2.20
CA THR A 798 -27.41 3.32 2.44
C THR A 798 -27.35 1.80 2.69
N MET A 799 -28.41 1.20 3.23
CA MET A 799 -28.43 -0.22 3.64
C MET A 799 -29.15 -1.12 2.65
N VAL A 800 -30.33 -0.74 2.14
CA VAL A 800 -31.14 -1.57 1.22
C VAL A 800 -30.40 -1.99 -0.06
N PRO A 801 -29.49 -1.18 -0.66
CA PRO A 801 -28.74 -1.62 -1.85
C PRO A 801 -27.82 -2.83 -1.60
N LYS A 802 -27.37 -3.03 -0.35
CA LYS A 802 -26.41 -4.07 0.07
C LYS A 802 -27.08 -5.41 0.43
N LEU A 803 -28.38 -5.40 0.74
CA LEU A 803 -29.10 -6.57 1.24
C LEU A 803 -29.51 -7.54 0.12
N VAL A 804 -29.63 -8.82 0.49
CA VAL A 804 -30.33 -9.83 -0.32
C VAL A 804 -31.85 -9.57 -0.28
N ALA A 805 -32.60 -9.99 -1.30
CA ALA A 805 -34.04 -9.74 -1.38
C ALA A 805 -34.83 -10.24 -0.15
N GLU A 806 -34.44 -11.39 0.40
CA GLU A 806 -35.07 -12.01 1.58
C GLU A 806 -34.91 -11.17 2.86
N ASP A 807 -33.81 -10.42 3.01
CA ASP A 807 -33.55 -9.57 4.17
C ASP A 807 -34.24 -8.19 4.07
N ILE A 808 -34.71 -7.77 2.89
CA ILE A 808 -35.35 -6.45 2.71
C ILE A 808 -36.68 -6.34 3.48
N PRO A 809 -37.61 -7.32 3.44
CA PRO A 809 -38.80 -7.32 4.30
C PRO A 809 -38.46 -7.36 5.79
N LEU A 810 -37.41 -8.10 6.18
CA LEU A 810 -36.95 -8.16 7.58
C LEU A 810 -36.43 -6.80 8.06
N LEU A 811 -35.67 -6.08 7.23
CA LEU A 811 -35.23 -4.71 7.52
C LEU A 811 -36.43 -3.77 7.73
N PHE A 812 -37.46 -3.84 6.88
CA PHE A 812 -38.66 -3.00 7.02
C PHE A 812 -39.51 -3.37 8.24
N SER A 813 -39.54 -4.63 8.66
CA SER A 813 -40.12 -5.03 9.95
C SER A 813 -39.35 -4.39 11.12
N LEU A 814 -38.02 -4.57 11.16
CA LEU A 814 -37.16 -4.00 12.21
C LEU A 814 -37.21 -2.46 12.25
N LEU A 815 -37.35 -1.80 11.11
CA LEU A 815 -37.59 -0.36 11.04
C LEU A 815 -38.93 0.02 11.66
N SER A 816 -40.00 -0.72 11.36
CA SER A 816 -41.34 -0.50 11.91
C SER A 816 -41.38 -0.71 13.43
N ASP A 817 -40.64 -1.69 13.95
CA ASP A 817 -40.53 -1.98 15.39
C ASP A 817 -39.78 -0.88 16.16
N VAL A 818 -38.72 -0.30 15.58
CA VAL A 818 -37.89 0.73 16.24
C VAL A 818 -38.42 2.16 15.99
N PHE A 819 -39.07 2.39 14.85
CA PHE A 819 -39.66 3.67 14.46
C PHE A 819 -41.17 3.56 14.15
N PRO A 820 -41.99 3.10 15.12
CA PRO A 820 -43.42 2.92 14.91
C PRO A 820 -44.11 4.24 14.53
N GLY A 821 -44.96 4.17 13.50
CA GLY A 821 -45.73 5.31 12.98
C GLY A 821 -45.00 6.21 11.99
N VAL A 822 -43.70 5.98 11.70
CA VAL A 822 -42.95 6.77 10.72
C VAL A 822 -42.87 6.01 9.39
N GLN A 823 -43.37 6.60 8.31
CA GLN A 823 -43.33 5.98 6.97
C GLN A 823 -42.07 6.39 6.20
N TYR A 824 -41.54 5.48 5.38
CA TYR A 824 -40.39 5.76 4.52
C TYR A 824 -40.83 6.54 3.27
N GLN A 825 -40.50 7.82 3.21
CA GLN A 825 -40.63 8.64 2.01
C GLN A 825 -39.37 8.48 1.13
N ARG A 826 -39.56 8.15 -0.15
CA ARG A 826 -38.46 7.99 -1.12
C ARG A 826 -38.07 9.34 -1.73
N GLY A 827 -36.78 9.55 -1.98
CA GLY A 827 -36.33 10.57 -2.93
C GLY A 827 -36.73 10.18 -4.36
N GLU A 828 -37.70 10.87 -4.94
CA GLU A 828 -38.34 10.43 -6.20
C GLU A 828 -37.43 10.49 -7.43
N MET A 829 -36.43 11.39 -7.42
CA MET A 829 -35.42 11.58 -8.49
C MET A 829 -36.01 11.71 -9.91
N THR A 830 -37.13 12.43 -10.03
CA THR A 830 -37.96 12.53 -11.25
C THR A 830 -37.18 12.86 -12.52
N ALA A 831 -36.34 13.91 -12.49
CA ALA A 831 -35.52 14.31 -13.65
C ALA A 831 -34.54 13.21 -14.11
N LEU A 832 -34.00 12.41 -13.18
CA LEU A 832 -33.14 11.27 -13.53
C LEU A 832 -33.97 10.09 -14.07
N ARG A 833 -35.18 9.84 -13.54
CA ARG A 833 -36.11 8.84 -14.11
C ARG A 833 -36.48 9.16 -15.55
N GLU A 834 -36.74 10.43 -15.88
CA GLU A 834 -37.02 10.86 -17.25
C GLU A 834 -35.86 10.59 -18.22
N GLU A 835 -34.63 10.93 -17.86
CA GLU A 835 -33.47 10.64 -18.72
C GLU A 835 -33.15 9.14 -18.79
N LEU A 836 -33.31 8.39 -17.69
CA LEU A 836 -33.23 6.93 -17.72
C LEU A 836 -34.24 6.32 -18.69
N LYS A 837 -35.49 6.80 -18.70
CA LYS A 837 -36.55 6.34 -19.60
C LYS A 837 -36.23 6.62 -21.08
N LYS A 838 -35.64 7.78 -21.39
CA LYS A 838 -35.14 8.14 -22.74
C LYS A 838 -33.93 7.28 -23.15
N VAL A 839 -32.98 7.04 -22.24
CA VAL A 839 -31.80 6.21 -22.54
C VAL A 839 -32.16 4.72 -22.72
N CYS A 840 -33.12 4.20 -21.94
CA CYS A 840 -33.57 2.81 -22.05
C CYS A 840 -34.25 2.54 -23.40
N SER A 841 -35.12 3.44 -23.88
CA SER A 841 -35.78 3.25 -25.18
C SER A 841 -34.78 3.27 -26.35
N GLU A 842 -33.75 4.11 -26.30
CA GLU A 842 -32.64 4.11 -27.28
C GLU A 842 -31.77 2.85 -27.24
N MET A 843 -31.59 2.25 -26.05
CA MET A 843 -30.82 1.00 -25.88
C MET A 843 -31.67 -0.26 -26.04
N TYR A 844 -32.95 -0.13 -26.40
CA TYR A 844 -33.92 -1.24 -26.48
C TYR A 844 -34.06 -2.05 -25.18
N LEU A 845 -33.98 -1.36 -24.03
CA LEU A 845 -34.12 -1.95 -22.70
C LEU A 845 -35.53 -1.72 -22.15
N THR A 846 -36.07 -2.74 -21.48
CA THR A 846 -37.36 -2.64 -20.78
C THR A 846 -37.25 -1.68 -19.60
N TYR A 847 -38.01 -0.59 -19.64
CA TYR A 847 -38.20 0.35 -18.54
C TYR A 847 -39.64 0.22 -18.05
N GLY A 848 -39.84 0.13 -16.74
CA GLY A 848 -41.15 0.10 -16.09
C GLY A 848 -41.23 1.09 -14.93
N ASP A 849 -42.41 1.67 -14.69
CA ASP A 849 -42.71 2.45 -13.48
C ASP A 849 -43.66 1.65 -12.57
N GLY A 850 -43.53 1.79 -11.24
CA GLY A 850 -44.39 1.07 -10.30
C GLY A 850 -44.21 -0.46 -10.36
N ASP A 851 -45.29 -1.19 -10.63
CA ASP A 851 -45.31 -2.66 -10.73
C ASP A 851 -44.96 -3.20 -12.13
N ASP A 852 -44.66 -2.32 -13.10
CA ASP A 852 -44.28 -2.72 -14.47
C ASP A 852 -42.97 -3.50 -14.53
N VAL A 853 -42.89 -4.45 -15.46
CA VAL A 853 -41.69 -5.28 -15.70
C VAL A 853 -40.48 -4.39 -15.99
N GLY A 854 -39.46 -4.48 -15.12
CA GLY A 854 -38.23 -3.70 -15.20
C GLY A 854 -38.11 -2.59 -14.15
N SER A 855 -39.17 -2.25 -13.42
CA SER A 855 -39.12 -1.20 -12.38
C SER A 855 -38.06 -1.47 -11.31
N MET A 856 -37.94 -2.71 -10.84
CA MET A 856 -36.92 -3.10 -9.85
C MET A 856 -35.48 -2.91 -10.35
N TRP A 857 -35.25 -3.03 -11.67
CA TRP A 857 -33.94 -2.74 -12.27
C TRP A 857 -33.69 -1.22 -12.34
N VAL A 858 -34.71 -0.42 -12.68
CA VAL A 858 -34.63 1.06 -12.62
C VAL A 858 -34.33 1.53 -11.19
N GLU A 859 -35.01 0.98 -10.18
CA GLU A 859 -34.72 1.28 -8.76
C GLU A 859 -33.28 0.88 -8.37
N LYS A 860 -32.72 -0.22 -8.90
CA LYS A 860 -31.31 -0.57 -8.70
C LYS A 860 -30.34 0.36 -9.42
N VAL A 861 -30.72 0.96 -10.55
CA VAL A 861 -29.95 2.02 -11.22
C VAL A 861 -29.98 3.33 -10.41
N LEU A 862 -31.10 3.67 -9.77
CA LEU A 862 -31.20 4.83 -8.86
C LEU A 862 -30.40 4.61 -7.57
N GLN A 863 -30.44 3.41 -6.98
CA GLN A 863 -29.62 3.04 -5.82
C GLN A 863 -28.11 3.10 -6.13
N LEU A 864 -27.72 2.69 -7.34
CA LEU A 864 -26.35 2.84 -7.83
C LEU A 864 -25.94 4.33 -7.87
N TYR A 865 -26.80 5.21 -8.39
CA TYR A 865 -26.54 6.65 -8.40
C TYR A 865 -26.38 7.24 -7.00
N GLN A 866 -27.33 6.98 -6.09
CA GLN A 866 -27.28 7.43 -4.69
C GLN A 866 -25.93 7.05 -4.03
N ILE A 867 -25.48 5.81 -4.22
CA ILE A 867 -24.20 5.36 -3.65
C ILE A 867 -22.99 6.05 -4.30
N THR A 868 -23.00 6.35 -5.61
CA THR A 868 -21.89 7.09 -6.25
C THR A 868 -21.73 8.54 -5.77
N GLN A 869 -22.74 9.11 -5.11
CA GLN A 869 -22.64 10.42 -4.46
C GLN A 869 -22.05 10.32 -3.05
N ILE A 870 -22.29 9.20 -2.33
CA ILE A 870 -21.79 8.99 -0.96
C ILE A 870 -20.35 8.48 -0.96
N ASN A 871 -20.02 7.49 -1.81
CA ASN A 871 -18.69 6.84 -1.82
C ASN A 871 -18.04 6.90 -3.21
N HIS A 872 -16.70 6.95 -3.22
CA HIS A 872 -15.92 6.90 -4.46
C HIS A 872 -15.67 5.47 -4.98
N GLY A 873 -16.07 4.42 -4.23
CA GLY A 873 -15.96 3.01 -4.64
C GLY A 873 -17.20 2.14 -4.34
N LEU A 874 -17.56 1.28 -5.29
CA LEU A 874 -18.56 0.18 -5.26
C LEU A 874 -18.25 -0.73 -6.47
N MET A 875 -18.28 -2.05 -6.58
CA MET A 875 -18.94 -3.15 -5.89
C MET A 875 -20.41 -3.37 -6.29
N MET A 876 -20.63 -3.49 -7.61
CA MET A 876 -21.83 -4.12 -8.16
C MET A 876 -21.68 -5.65 -8.12
N VAL A 877 -22.47 -6.34 -7.30
CA VAL A 877 -22.39 -7.81 -7.13
C VAL A 877 -23.68 -8.49 -7.57
N GLY A 878 -23.53 -9.62 -8.25
CA GLY A 878 -24.63 -10.47 -8.69
C GLY A 878 -24.15 -11.51 -9.70
N PRO A 879 -25.01 -12.47 -10.10
CA PRO A 879 -24.63 -13.49 -11.07
C PRO A 879 -24.31 -12.90 -12.45
N SER A 880 -23.76 -13.72 -13.33
CA SER A 880 -23.63 -13.36 -14.75
C SER A 880 -25.01 -13.18 -15.37
N GLY A 881 -25.16 -12.23 -16.29
CA GLY A 881 -26.42 -11.91 -16.95
C GLY A 881 -27.38 -10.99 -16.18
N SER A 882 -27.17 -10.71 -14.89
CA SER A 882 -28.10 -9.93 -14.04
C SER A 882 -28.11 -8.41 -14.29
N GLY A 883 -28.02 -7.97 -15.56
CA GLY A 883 -28.11 -6.55 -15.95
C GLY A 883 -26.97 -5.62 -15.49
N LYS A 884 -26.02 -6.08 -14.67
CA LYS A 884 -24.94 -5.26 -14.05
C LYS A 884 -24.29 -4.28 -15.04
N THR A 885 -23.84 -4.80 -16.17
CA THR A 885 -23.08 -4.04 -17.18
C THR A 885 -23.94 -3.01 -17.91
N MET A 886 -25.25 -3.24 -18.03
CA MET A 886 -26.17 -2.26 -18.62
C MET A 886 -26.60 -1.20 -17.60
N ALA A 887 -26.77 -1.56 -16.32
CA ALA A 887 -27.16 -0.62 -15.26
C ALA A 887 -26.19 0.58 -15.17
N TRP A 888 -24.88 0.33 -15.12
CA TRP A 888 -23.90 1.44 -15.07
C TRP A 888 -23.79 2.19 -16.40
N ARG A 889 -23.90 1.51 -17.55
CA ARG A 889 -23.84 2.17 -18.88
C ARG A 889 -25.00 3.13 -19.11
N VAL A 890 -26.21 2.71 -18.72
CA VAL A 890 -27.43 3.50 -18.80
C VAL A 890 -27.36 4.68 -17.85
N LEU A 891 -26.90 4.48 -16.61
CA LEU A 891 -26.72 5.57 -15.65
C LEU A 891 -25.72 6.61 -16.16
N LEU A 892 -24.56 6.19 -16.67
CA LEU A 892 -23.53 7.11 -17.14
C LEU A 892 -24.03 8.01 -18.28
N LYS A 893 -24.76 7.44 -19.25
CA LYS A 893 -25.38 8.20 -20.35
C LYS A 893 -26.57 9.06 -19.92
N ALA A 894 -27.32 8.66 -18.89
CA ALA A 894 -28.39 9.47 -18.33
C ALA A 894 -27.85 10.69 -17.55
N LEU A 895 -26.76 10.51 -16.78
CA LEU A 895 -26.07 11.60 -16.10
C LEU A 895 -25.42 12.57 -17.09
N GLU A 896 -24.84 12.08 -18.18
CA GLU A 896 -24.28 12.91 -19.26
C GLU A 896 -25.32 13.89 -19.84
N ARG A 897 -26.59 13.48 -19.92
CA ARG A 897 -27.71 14.33 -20.36
C ARG A 897 -28.22 15.27 -19.28
N LEU A 898 -28.31 14.78 -18.04
CA LEU A 898 -28.84 15.54 -16.91
C LEU A 898 -27.88 16.64 -16.43
N GLU A 899 -26.58 16.35 -16.42
CA GLU A 899 -25.52 17.25 -15.93
C GLU A 899 -24.83 18.03 -17.05
N GLY A 900 -24.95 17.59 -18.31
CA GLY A 900 -24.19 18.14 -19.44
C GLY A 900 -22.70 17.77 -19.43
N VAL A 901 -22.31 16.77 -18.64
CA VAL A 901 -20.90 16.38 -18.39
C VAL A 901 -20.61 15.03 -19.05
N GLU A 902 -19.68 15.00 -20.01
CA GLU A 902 -19.30 13.79 -20.75
C GLU A 902 -18.90 12.63 -19.81
N GLY A 903 -19.49 11.46 -20.03
CA GLY A 903 -19.30 10.27 -19.20
C GLY A 903 -18.35 9.25 -19.81
N VAL A 904 -17.15 9.10 -19.24
CA VAL A 904 -16.09 8.23 -19.79
C VAL A 904 -15.86 7.02 -18.89
N ALA A 905 -15.93 5.81 -19.46
CA ALA A 905 -15.69 4.55 -18.75
C ALA A 905 -14.44 3.81 -19.26
N HIS A 906 -13.54 3.44 -18.35
CA HIS A 906 -12.33 2.66 -18.61
C HIS A 906 -12.51 1.27 -18.00
N ILE A 907 -12.63 0.22 -18.82
CA ILE A 907 -12.87 -1.15 -18.35
C ILE A 907 -11.54 -1.93 -18.32
N ILE A 908 -11.25 -2.58 -17.20
CA ILE A 908 -10.05 -3.37 -16.95
C ILE A 908 -10.49 -4.73 -16.35
N ASP A 909 -9.96 -5.84 -16.85
CA ASP A 909 -9.99 -7.12 -16.13
C ASP A 909 -8.70 -7.21 -15.26
N PRO A 910 -8.81 -7.27 -13.92
CA PRO A 910 -7.65 -7.28 -13.03
C PRO A 910 -6.89 -8.61 -13.01
N LYS A 911 -7.45 -9.71 -13.55
CA LYS A 911 -6.84 -11.05 -13.60
C LYS A 911 -6.42 -11.50 -15.00
N ALA A 912 -6.86 -10.82 -16.05
CA ALA A 912 -6.34 -11.01 -17.40
C ALA A 912 -4.86 -10.62 -17.55
N ILE A 913 -4.32 -9.88 -16.57
CA ILE A 913 -2.94 -9.39 -16.49
C ILE A 913 -2.36 -9.68 -15.10
N SER A 914 -1.03 -9.72 -14.96
CA SER A 914 -0.40 -9.83 -13.64
C SER A 914 -0.51 -8.51 -12.86
N LYS A 915 -0.42 -8.59 -11.52
CA LYS A 915 -0.34 -7.44 -10.59
C LYS A 915 0.66 -6.37 -11.05
N ASP A 916 1.80 -6.82 -11.56
CA ASP A 916 2.87 -6.01 -12.16
C ASP A 916 2.43 -5.23 -13.40
N HIS A 917 1.68 -5.85 -14.32
CA HIS A 917 1.13 -5.17 -15.50
C HIS A 917 -0.11 -4.33 -15.18
N LEU A 918 -0.76 -4.56 -14.04
CA LEU A 918 -1.90 -3.77 -13.56
C LEU A 918 -1.44 -2.45 -12.94
N TYR A 919 -0.52 -2.50 -11.97
CA TYR A 919 -0.03 -1.33 -11.23
C TYR A 919 1.23 -0.71 -11.80
N GLY A 920 2.02 -1.46 -12.56
CA GLY A 920 3.33 -1.06 -13.04
C GLY A 920 4.47 -1.61 -12.19
N THR A 921 5.65 -1.64 -12.77
CA THR A 921 6.88 -2.14 -12.13
C THR A 921 8.04 -1.19 -12.34
N LEU A 922 8.95 -1.19 -11.38
CA LEU A 922 10.29 -0.66 -11.52
C LEU A 922 11.18 -1.78 -12.05
N ASP A 923 11.74 -1.67 -13.25
CA ASP A 923 12.68 -2.70 -13.73
C ASP A 923 13.91 -2.68 -12.80
N PRO A 924 14.26 -3.80 -12.13
CA PRO A 924 15.31 -3.80 -11.10
C PRO A 924 16.72 -3.60 -11.66
N ASN A 925 16.88 -3.52 -12.99
CA ASN A 925 18.15 -3.42 -13.69
C ASN A 925 18.33 -2.10 -14.46
N THR A 926 17.24 -1.47 -14.94
CA THR A 926 17.27 -0.12 -15.54
C THR A 926 16.72 0.97 -14.61
N ARG A 927 16.03 0.60 -13.52
CA ARG A 927 15.27 1.51 -12.63
C ARG A 927 14.25 2.39 -13.35
N GLU A 928 13.91 2.06 -14.59
CA GLU A 928 12.85 2.75 -15.31
C GLU A 928 11.50 2.22 -14.82
N TRP A 929 10.65 3.13 -14.36
CA TRP A 929 9.27 2.81 -13.98
C TRP A 929 8.43 2.65 -15.24
N THR A 930 7.79 1.49 -15.37
CA THR A 930 6.80 1.21 -16.41
C THR A 930 5.42 1.28 -15.76
N ASP A 931 4.58 2.24 -16.14
CA ASP A 931 3.17 2.27 -15.72
C ASP A 931 2.46 0.98 -16.13
N GLY A 932 1.64 0.45 -15.23
CA GLY A 932 0.66 -0.58 -15.53
C GLY A 932 -0.62 0.02 -16.11
N LEU A 933 -1.55 -0.83 -16.54
CA LEU A 933 -2.78 -0.40 -17.21
C LEU A 933 -3.62 0.55 -16.33
N PHE A 934 -3.74 0.28 -15.03
CA PHE A 934 -4.51 1.15 -14.12
C PHE A 934 -3.79 2.46 -13.80
N THR A 935 -2.47 2.42 -13.56
CA THR A 935 -1.69 3.63 -13.26
C THR A 935 -1.57 4.55 -14.46
N HIS A 936 -1.42 4.01 -15.66
CA HIS A 936 -1.45 4.79 -16.89
C HIS A 936 -2.80 5.52 -17.08
N VAL A 937 -3.92 4.84 -16.87
CA VAL A 937 -5.27 5.43 -16.95
C VAL A 937 -5.45 6.52 -15.89
N LEU A 938 -5.05 6.27 -14.63
CA LEU A 938 -5.15 7.24 -13.54
C LEU A 938 -4.27 8.47 -13.79
N ARG A 939 -3.01 8.28 -14.21
CA ARG A 939 -2.07 9.37 -14.55
C ARG A 939 -2.64 10.26 -15.65
N LYS A 940 -3.13 9.66 -16.74
CA LYS A 940 -3.77 10.39 -17.85
C LYS A 940 -4.98 11.25 -17.42
N ILE A 941 -5.76 10.80 -16.45
CA ILE A 941 -6.88 11.58 -15.89
C ILE A 941 -6.37 12.76 -15.05
N ILE A 942 -5.30 12.56 -14.27
CA ILE A 942 -4.67 13.60 -13.45
C ILE A 942 -3.99 14.67 -14.32
N ASP A 943 -3.29 14.25 -15.38
CA ASP A 943 -2.54 15.14 -16.30
C ASP A 943 -3.46 16.04 -17.15
N ASN A 944 -4.77 15.72 -17.24
CA ASN A 944 -5.82 16.57 -17.82
C ASN A 944 -5.59 17.02 -19.29
N VAL A 945 -4.78 16.27 -20.05
CA VAL A 945 -4.26 16.66 -21.38
C VAL A 945 -5.36 16.93 -22.42
N ARG A 946 -6.57 16.38 -22.22
CA ARG A 946 -7.76 16.54 -23.08
C ARG A 946 -8.99 17.03 -22.30
N GLY A 947 -8.77 17.67 -21.15
CA GLY A 947 -9.86 18.12 -20.27
C GLY A 947 -10.49 16.98 -19.46
N GLU A 948 -9.78 15.88 -19.20
CA GLU A 948 -10.28 14.73 -18.42
C GLU A 948 -10.90 15.10 -17.06
N LEU A 949 -10.47 16.20 -16.41
CA LEU A 949 -11.02 16.71 -15.14
C LEU A 949 -12.41 17.37 -15.29
N GLN A 950 -12.77 17.83 -16.49
CA GLN A 950 -14.11 18.38 -16.79
C GLN A 950 -15.13 17.27 -17.12
N LYS A 951 -14.72 16.00 -17.10
CA LYS A 951 -15.52 14.83 -17.49
C LYS A 951 -15.74 13.91 -16.29
N ARG A 952 -16.83 13.13 -16.31
CA ARG A 952 -17.13 12.13 -15.27
C ARG A 952 -16.39 10.83 -15.61
N GLN A 953 -15.36 10.48 -14.83
CA GLN A 953 -14.40 9.42 -15.17
C GLN A 953 -14.65 8.15 -14.33
N TRP A 954 -15.00 7.04 -14.95
CA TRP A 954 -15.38 5.80 -14.27
C TRP A 954 -14.37 4.69 -14.60
N ILE A 955 -13.62 4.21 -13.60
CA ILE A 955 -12.64 3.12 -13.76
C ILE A 955 -13.28 1.83 -13.25
N ILE A 956 -13.50 0.88 -14.15
CA ILE A 956 -14.35 -0.30 -13.96
C ILE A 956 -13.48 -1.56 -13.95
N PHE A 957 -13.64 -2.39 -12.93
CA PHE A 957 -12.92 -3.66 -12.78
C PHE A 957 -13.85 -4.85 -13.02
N ASP A 958 -13.90 -5.33 -14.26
CA ASP A 958 -14.80 -6.40 -14.70
C ASP A 958 -14.06 -7.75 -14.67
N GLY A 959 -13.99 -8.35 -13.47
CA GLY A 959 -13.30 -9.62 -13.20
C GLY A 959 -13.35 -10.01 -11.73
N ASP A 960 -12.74 -11.13 -11.36
CA ASP A 960 -12.76 -11.63 -9.98
C ASP A 960 -11.87 -10.80 -9.05
N VAL A 961 -12.36 -10.59 -7.82
CA VAL A 961 -11.64 -9.90 -6.75
C VAL A 961 -10.75 -10.87 -5.97
N ASP A 962 -9.54 -10.47 -5.61
CA ASP A 962 -8.71 -11.16 -4.61
C ASP A 962 -7.93 -10.16 -3.73
N PRO A 963 -7.40 -10.58 -2.57
CA PRO A 963 -6.67 -9.67 -1.68
C PRO A 963 -5.36 -9.15 -2.26
N GLU A 964 -4.70 -9.89 -3.15
CA GLU A 964 -3.32 -9.63 -3.57
C GLU A 964 -3.22 -8.40 -4.47
N TRP A 965 -4.18 -8.20 -5.38
CA TRP A 965 -4.28 -6.94 -6.13
C TRP A 965 -5.02 -5.85 -5.37
N VAL A 966 -5.98 -6.17 -4.50
CA VAL A 966 -6.79 -5.13 -3.80
C VAL A 966 -6.08 -4.49 -2.61
N GLU A 967 -5.14 -5.15 -1.92
CA GLU A 967 -4.46 -4.54 -0.75
C GLU A 967 -3.77 -3.21 -1.11
N ASN A 968 -3.21 -3.11 -2.33
CA ASN A 968 -2.65 -1.87 -2.89
C ASN A 968 -3.67 -0.71 -2.99
N LEU A 969 -4.96 -1.01 -3.19
CA LEU A 969 -6.03 -0.01 -3.37
C LEU A 969 -6.66 0.45 -2.05
N ASN A 970 -6.40 -0.18 -0.92
CA ASN A 970 -6.97 0.24 0.38
C ASN A 970 -6.71 1.74 0.66
N SER A 971 -5.53 2.24 0.32
CA SER A 971 -5.14 3.67 0.45
C SER A 971 -5.89 4.62 -0.50
N VAL A 972 -6.39 4.11 -1.62
CA VAL A 972 -7.24 4.84 -2.59
C VAL A 972 -8.70 4.87 -2.14
N LEU A 973 -9.17 3.76 -1.57
CA LEU A 973 -10.59 3.50 -1.30
C LEU A 973 -11.02 3.91 0.13
N ASP A 974 -10.06 4.15 1.02
CA ASP A 974 -10.24 4.85 2.29
C ASP A 974 -10.40 6.38 2.09
N ASP A 975 -10.73 7.11 3.17
CA ASP A 975 -10.92 8.58 3.16
C ASP A 975 -9.67 9.36 2.65
N ASN A 976 -8.50 8.72 2.66
CA ASN A 976 -7.24 9.26 2.17
C ASN A 976 -7.22 9.61 0.67
N LYS A 977 -7.88 8.81 -0.19
CA LYS A 977 -8.00 9.00 -1.66
C LYS A 977 -6.67 9.11 -2.40
N LEU A 978 -5.69 8.26 -2.09
CA LEU A 978 -4.34 8.37 -2.64
C LEU A 978 -3.72 6.99 -2.92
N LEU A 979 -3.28 6.76 -4.16
CA LEU A 979 -2.51 5.58 -4.56
C LEU A 979 -1.03 5.84 -4.30
N THR A 980 -0.34 4.93 -3.60
CA THR A 980 1.13 4.95 -3.47
C THR A 980 1.72 3.85 -4.34
N LEU A 981 2.75 4.18 -5.12
CA LEU A 981 3.39 3.27 -6.07
C LEU A 981 4.77 2.81 -5.59
N PRO A 982 5.29 1.65 -6.06
CA PRO A 982 6.62 1.14 -5.69
C PRO A 982 7.79 2.09 -6.00
N ASN A 983 7.64 2.99 -6.98
CA ASN A 983 8.60 4.06 -7.28
C ASN A 983 8.52 5.26 -6.30
N GLY A 984 7.74 5.17 -5.22
CA GLY A 984 7.53 6.24 -4.24
C GLY A 984 6.56 7.35 -4.67
N GLU A 985 6.06 7.29 -5.91
CA GLU A 985 5.09 8.24 -6.46
C GLU A 985 3.72 8.10 -5.80
N ARG A 986 2.98 9.21 -5.72
CA ARG A 986 1.69 9.29 -5.02
C ARG A 986 0.63 9.96 -5.89
N LEU A 987 -0.20 9.15 -6.53
CA LEU A 987 -1.29 9.61 -7.40
C LEU A 987 -2.56 9.81 -6.57
N SER A 988 -2.94 11.07 -6.32
CA SER A 988 -4.22 11.41 -5.65
C SER A 988 -5.40 11.18 -6.59
N LEU A 989 -6.45 10.51 -6.12
CA LEU A 989 -7.66 10.27 -6.92
C LEU A 989 -8.48 11.58 -7.07
N PRO A 990 -8.68 12.11 -8.29
CA PRO A 990 -9.46 13.34 -8.49
C PRO A 990 -10.95 13.17 -8.15
N PRO A 991 -11.65 14.24 -7.72
CA PRO A 991 -13.03 14.15 -7.22
C PRO A 991 -14.08 13.79 -8.30
N ASN A 992 -13.73 13.94 -9.58
CA ASN A 992 -14.55 13.53 -10.72
C ASN A 992 -14.38 12.03 -11.10
N VAL A 993 -13.50 11.29 -10.42
CA VAL A 993 -13.30 9.86 -10.64
C VAL A 993 -14.18 9.00 -9.72
N ARG A 994 -14.67 7.87 -10.23
CA ARG A 994 -15.29 6.78 -9.44
C ARG A 994 -14.69 5.42 -9.80
N TRP A 995 -14.63 4.52 -8.83
CA TRP A 995 -14.03 3.19 -8.94
C TRP A 995 -15.09 2.09 -8.84
N LEU A 996 -15.07 1.14 -9.77
CA LEU A 996 -16.24 0.33 -10.14
C LEU A 996 -15.95 -1.17 -10.40
N PRO A 997 -15.55 -2.01 -9.42
CA PRO A 997 -15.53 -3.45 -9.62
C PRO A 997 -16.95 -4.02 -9.80
N ALA A 998 -17.08 -4.96 -10.74
CA ALA A 998 -18.35 -5.56 -11.17
C ALA A 998 -18.26 -7.10 -11.28
N PRO A 999 -17.74 -7.83 -10.25
CA PRO A 999 -17.33 -9.22 -10.38
C PRO A 999 -18.41 -10.18 -10.93
N PRO A 1000 -18.02 -11.21 -11.69
CA PRO A 1000 -18.95 -12.07 -12.42
C PRO A 1000 -19.73 -13.07 -11.55
N LYS A 1001 -19.27 -13.35 -10.32
CA LYS A 1001 -19.86 -14.31 -9.37
C LYS A 1001 -19.79 -13.81 -7.92
N HIS A 1002 -20.42 -14.56 -7.01
CA HIS A 1002 -20.37 -14.34 -5.55
C HIS A 1002 -18.95 -14.25 -5.01
N ILE A 1003 -18.78 -13.54 -3.89
CA ILE A 1003 -17.53 -13.43 -3.12
C ILE A 1003 -17.28 -14.74 -2.35
N ILE A 1004 -17.00 -15.84 -3.05
CA ILE A 1004 -16.73 -17.17 -2.46
C ILE A 1004 -15.25 -17.32 -2.08
N TYR A 1005 -14.68 -16.32 -1.41
CA TYR A 1005 -13.35 -16.42 -0.83
C TYR A 1005 -13.44 -16.81 0.64
N LYS A 1006 -12.94 -18.02 0.93
CA LYS A 1006 -13.13 -18.73 2.21
C LYS A 1006 -12.15 -18.31 3.32
N THR A 1007 -11.38 -17.24 3.11
CA THR A 1007 -10.53 -16.63 4.13
C THR A 1007 -11.38 -15.90 5.16
N LYS A 1008 -10.93 -15.88 6.43
CA LYS A 1008 -11.57 -15.08 7.49
C LYS A 1008 -11.21 -13.59 7.42
N ASP A 1009 -10.48 -13.20 6.37
CA ASP A 1009 -10.02 -11.85 6.10
C ASP A 1009 -11.17 -10.96 5.66
N ARG A 1010 -11.87 -10.44 6.67
CA ARG A 1010 -12.74 -9.27 6.60
C ARG A 1010 -11.94 -7.98 6.31
N SER A 1011 -10.92 -8.07 5.45
CA SER A 1011 -9.96 -6.99 5.18
C SER A 1011 -10.51 -6.05 4.11
N VAL A 1012 -10.76 -6.56 2.90
CA VAL A 1012 -11.20 -5.79 1.73
C VAL A 1012 -12.40 -4.89 2.06
N GLU A 1013 -13.49 -5.46 2.58
CA GLU A 1013 -14.74 -4.73 2.86
C GLU A 1013 -14.70 -3.83 4.10
N ARG A 1014 -13.66 -3.92 4.94
CA ARG A 1014 -13.50 -3.05 6.13
C ARG A 1014 -12.52 -1.90 5.92
N HIS A 1015 -11.52 -2.08 5.06
CA HIS A 1015 -10.46 -1.09 4.86
C HIS A 1015 -10.78 -0.14 3.70
N ALA A 1016 -11.46 -0.63 2.66
CA ALA A 1016 -11.98 0.18 1.57
C ALA A 1016 -13.45 0.59 1.83
N ASN A 1017 -13.83 1.86 1.58
CA ASN A 1017 -15.22 2.33 1.73
C ASN A 1017 -16.11 1.87 0.55
N LEU A 1018 -16.30 0.55 0.45
CA LEU A 1018 -17.02 -0.08 -0.64
C LEU A 1018 -18.46 -0.34 -0.25
N CYS A 1019 -19.38 0.41 -0.87
CA CYS A 1019 -20.78 0.03 -0.82
C CYS A 1019 -21.08 -1.04 -1.87
N LEU A 1020 -21.97 -1.95 -1.52
CA LEU A 1020 -22.43 -3.02 -2.40
C LEU A 1020 -23.77 -2.66 -3.02
N VAL A 1021 -23.90 -2.91 -4.32
CA VAL A 1021 -25.17 -2.84 -5.04
C VAL A 1021 -25.49 -4.25 -5.53
N GLN A 1022 -26.38 -4.94 -4.81
CA GLN A 1022 -26.75 -6.32 -5.15
C GLN A 1022 -27.78 -6.34 -6.28
N MET A 1023 -27.29 -6.66 -7.49
CA MET A 1023 -28.09 -6.84 -8.72
C MET A 1023 -28.71 -8.24 -8.83
N ALA A 1024 -28.44 -9.13 -7.87
CA ALA A 1024 -29.03 -10.48 -7.76
C ALA A 1024 -30.44 -10.47 -7.15
N THR A 1025 -31.24 -9.44 -7.40
CA THR A 1025 -32.56 -9.21 -6.81
C THR A 1025 -33.59 -8.82 -7.90
N LEU A 1026 -33.40 -9.44 -9.07
CA LEU A 1026 -34.15 -9.30 -10.33
C LEU A 1026 -34.54 -10.70 -10.83
#